data_AF-A0A7K2A1Z1-F1
#
_entry.id   AF-A0A7K2A1Z1-F1
#
_cell.length_a   1.000
_cell.length_b   1.000
_cell.length_c   1.000
_cell.angle_alpha   90.00
_cell.angle_beta   90.00
_cell.angle_gamma   90.00
#
_symmetry.space_group_name_H-M   'P 1'
#
loop_
_entity.id
_entity.type
_entity.pdbx_description
1 polymer ?
#
loop_
_entity_poly.entity_id
_entity_poly.type
_entity_poly.pdbx_seq_one_letter_code
_entity_poly.pdbx_strand_id
1 'polypeptide(L)'
;MEVLIMHRFLFVKRLRVLVMSGAVVALIAMTLTLAGSNPALGQDAADCEVTDLGTLGSEAGSVLEAQGHWTTEDCDSRFRPGSDAHTYRFHVDEPGRIRIGLTSAVADSYLYLLAEDGSRITDNDDNGDRLDARVERDLVPGTYLVEATTVAGRARGPADFTLTVSRVEGCDFVHLGMLEPGVDLTATGTWSLETCGSRFVSRHPAHAYSFELTEAARVRIDLESESGDPVLSLASLVSGIVAADDDSGDRGNSLIREYLPPGLYFIEATTYYARDYQPLQADFTLTVRLVDELSQQQEARLKVEEVLTPSVVVAGDPFPVHYRVSNVGGGTLPDDGSHARIWLSGHAGRDLTSRLTGIWDAGVAYHTGDEAASATSITTDEITAFEATLSDHGPTWIFVGIVADDADGNELGWHGIWHNLMVLSGPAFDPVDVDVDGAVYTVSASADSDGEVTTTVSQVSNLEGEIDRDARAKAVYAAAVRTQLLDGVFERPAIAKLSRTAESSAVTVPDPSSKTLLAAIGERFASADDVAGLRRALARGEAINPVTVEGSVLSMSRTALSQYASMADSWASLLDQVGAGEPLSFDEAFAVHSQLAYAERLISPAVTAGELVAAARAADRGWDDLEVKAMMDDYASCEPRSGALRGALEAAGVADTGDLLALDAEMRVARPIHGLAIDAALCAATEADRDNSLLLRRLSISSNLAIRRLVRPEAATAPAPETHRLRILARIGDDGRIEHAVELDSGRRILPSPRFLDADAHAGTWQFSGDIRVWPHTVGKVRSRPLADGRVELGFISADGTEFTPDIAYVPAGAPTGVWFRTSEITVPTTPMMER
;
A
#
# COMPACT_ATOMS: atom_id res chain seq x y z
N MET A 1 46.79 -3.66 8.41
CA MET A 1 46.73 -4.96 9.10
C MET A 1 45.37 -5.57 8.75
N GLU A 2 45.36 -6.85 8.38
CA GLU A 2 44.25 -7.70 7.88
C GLU A 2 43.02 -7.77 8.83
N VAL A 3 41.79 -8.29 8.57
CA VAL A 3 41.01 -8.93 7.45
C VAL A 3 39.54 -9.12 7.96
N LEU A 4 38.42 -9.20 7.22
CA LEU A 4 38.02 -8.77 5.85
C LEU A 4 36.47 -8.89 5.65
N ILE A 5 35.75 -7.75 5.68
CA ILE A 5 34.60 -7.35 4.80
C ILE A 5 33.28 -8.19 4.71
N MET A 6 32.18 -7.42 4.70
CA MET A 6 30.76 -7.72 4.44
C MET A 6 30.42 -7.59 2.94
N HIS A 7 29.43 -8.29 2.33
CA HIS A 7 28.56 -7.74 1.27
C HIS A 7 27.43 -8.67 0.72
N ARG A 8 26.36 -8.02 0.20
CA ARG A 8 25.36 -8.55 -0.76
C ARG A 8 25.98 -8.67 -2.17
N PHE A 9 25.36 -9.37 -3.13
CA PHE A 9 24.91 -8.80 -4.43
C PHE A 9 24.15 -9.79 -5.34
N LEU A 10 23.53 -9.22 -6.37
CA LEU A 10 22.60 -9.76 -7.38
C LEU A 10 23.30 -10.31 -8.67
N PHE A 11 22.47 -10.87 -9.58
CA PHE A 11 22.64 -10.87 -11.06
C PHE A 11 23.69 -11.86 -11.68
N VAL A 12 23.60 -12.35 -12.96
CA VAL A 12 22.49 -12.51 -13.93
C VAL A 12 22.91 -13.34 -15.19
N LYS A 13 21.94 -13.96 -15.89
CA LYS A 13 21.87 -14.37 -17.33
C LYS A 13 22.93 -15.27 -18.05
N ARG A 14 22.34 -16.08 -18.94
CA ARG A 14 22.71 -16.41 -20.36
C ARG A 14 23.63 -17.61 -20.68
N LEU A 15 22.96 -18.71 -21.03
CA LEU A 15 22.80 -19.21 -22.42
C LEU A 15 24.06 -19.28 -23.33
N ARG A 16 24.50 -20.49 -23.70
CA ARG A 16 24.71 -20.86 -25.11
C ARG A 16 24.77 -22.37 -25.39
N VAL A 17 24.21 -22.73 -26.55
CA VAL A 17 24.06 -24.05 -27.15
C VAL A 17 25.39 -24.63 -27.65
N LEU A 18 25.58 -25.96 -27.57
CA LEU A 18 26.17 -26.72 -28.68
C LEU A 18 25.56 -28.12 -28.79
N VAL A 19 25.20 -28.51 -30.00
CA VAL A 19 24.64 -29.81 -30.40
C VAL A 19 25.76 -30.68 -30.99
N MET A 20 25.74 -32.00 -30.76
CA MET A 20 25.98 -33.09 -31.75
C MET A 20 26.48 -34.39 -31.11
N SER A 21 25.64 -35.43 -31.24
CA SER A 21 25.98 -36.75 -31.83
C SER A 21 27.11 -37.64 -31.28
N GLY A 22 26.79 -38.92 -31.09
CA GLY A 22 27.77 -40.01 -31.20
C GLY A 22 27.56 -41.16 -30.19
N ALA A 23 27.01 -42.28 -30.66
CA ALA A 23 26.81 -43.49 -29.84
C ALA A 23 28.05 -44.41 -29.81
N VAL A 24 27.91 -45.53 -29.08
CA VAL A 24 28.68 -46.81 -29.13
C VAL A 24 29.70 -47.06 -27.99
N VAL A 25 29.17 -47.63 -26.90
CA VAL A 25 29.48 -48.98 -26.36
C VAL A 25 30.96 -49.43 -26.17
N ALA A 26 31.26 -49.72 -24.90
CA ALA A 26 32.05 -50.85 -24.34
C ALA A 26 33.53 -50.72 -23.89
N LEU A 27 33.70 -51.22 -22.66
CA LEU A 27 34.79 -52.02 -22.08
C LEU A 27 36.03 -51.37 -21.41
N ILE A 28 35.91 -51.25 -20.07
CA ILE A 28 36.74 -51.93 -19.04
C ILE A 28 38.21 -51.49 -18.76
N ALA A 29 38.42 -51.27 -17.45
CA ALA A 29 39.62 -51.52 -16.61
C ALA A 29 40.64 -50.40 -16.30
N MET A 30 40.78 -50.18 -14.98
CA MET A 30 42.01 -49.87 -14.20
C MET A 30 42.68 -48.49 -14.42
N THR A 31 43.28 -47.78 -13.44
CA THR A 31 43.48 -47.87 -11.97
C THR A 31 43.99 -46.47 -11.48
N LEU A 32 44.16 -46.07 -10.21
CA LEU A 32 44.27 -46.74 -8.91
C LEU A 32 43.85 -45.77 -7.75
N THR A 33 43.29 -46.32 -6.66
CA THR A 33 43.29 -45.87 -5.23
C THR A 33 43.64 -44.42 -4.79
N LEU A 34 42.89 -43.92 -3.79
CA LEU A 34 43.28 -43.90 -2.35
C LEU A 34 41.99 -43.63 -1.52
N ALA A 35 41.49 -44.62 -0.78
CA ALA A 35 41.77 -44.89 0.63
C ALA A 35 41.05 -43.93 1.60
N GLY A 36 40.05 -44.47 2.32
CA GLY A 36 39.20 -43.71 3.25
C GLY A 36 38.20 -44.58 4.02
N SER A 37 38.53 -45.84 4.31
CA SER A 37 37.70 -46.72 5.13
C SER A 37 38.02 -46.52 6.62
N ASN A 38 37.03 -46.04 7.37
CA ASN A 38 36.90 -46.28 8.81
C ASN A 38 35.50 -46.85 9.06
N PRO A 39 35.32 -47.69 10.09
CA PRO A 39 34.25 -48.69 10.09
C PRO A 39 32.90 -48.06 10.42
N ALA A 40 31.90 -48.37 9.59
CA ALA A 40 30.52 -48.37 10.06
C ALA A 40 30.43 -49.39 11.22
N LEU A 41 29.82 -48.96 12.32
CA LEU A 41 29.65 -49.82 13.50
C LEU A 41 28.81 -51.04 13.11
N GLY A 42 29.41 -52.22 13.24
CA GLY A 42 28.65 -53.45 13.33
C GLY A 42 27.87 -53.41 14.65
N GLN A 43 26.60 -53.03 14.58
CA GLN A 43 25.60 -53.76 15.32
C GLN A 43 25.17 -54.90 14.41
N ASP A 44 25.19 -56.12 14.92
CA ASP A 44 24.56 -57.24 14.24
C ASP A 44 23.10 -56.86 13.98
N ALA A 45 22.69 -56.89 12.72
CA ALA A 45 21.28 -56.86 12.41
C ALA A 45 20.68 -58.12 13.06
N ALA A 46 19.95 -57.95 14.17
CA ALA A 46 18.90 -58.90 14.50
C ALA A 46 18.04 -59.04 13.23
N ASP A 47 17.78 -60.26 12.79
CA ASP A 47 17.07 -60.52 11.52
C ASP A 47 15.72 -59.79 11.54
N CYS A 48 15.68 -58.62 10.90
CA CYS A 48 14.48 -57.81 10.82
C CYS A 48 13.49 -58.53 9.93
N GLU A 49 12.53 -59.20 10.57
CA GLU A 49 11.63 -60.12 9.90
C GLU A 49 10.85 -59.39 8.80
N VAL A 50 11.13 -59.76 7.55
CA VAL A 50 10.39 -59.22 6.41
C VAL A 50 9.10 -60.02 6.27
N THR A 51 8.01 -59.46 6.77
CA THR A 51 6.69 -60.09 6.76
C THR A 51 6.15 -60.20 5.34
N ASP A 52 5.65 -61.37 4.96
CA ASP A 52 5.12 -61.62 3.62
C ASP A 52 3.61 -61.35 3.57
N LEU A 53 3.21 -60.34 2.79
CA LEU A 53 1.81 -60.02 2.51
C LEU A 53 1.24 -60.90 1.39
N GLY A 54 2.09 -61.61 0.65
CA GLY A 54 1.73 -62.42 -0.51
C GLY A 54 1.58 -61.62 -1.80
N THR A 55 0.82 -62.19 -2.73
CA THR A 55 0.63 -61.64 -4.08
C THR A 55 -0.61 -60.76 -4.15
N LEU A 56 -0.44 -59.53 -4.64
CA LEU A 56 -1.52 -58.60 -4.89
C LEU A 56 -2.30 -59.02 -6.15
N GLY A 57 -3.61 -59.22 -6.00
CA GLY A 57 -4.51 -59.62 -7.08
C GLY A 57 -4.50 -58.66 -8.29
N SER A 58 -4.83 -59.19 -9.46
CA SER A 58 -4.79 -58.46 -10.73
C SER A 58 -5.96 -57.49 -10.94
N GLU A 59 -7.09 -57.68 -10.26
CA GLU A 59 -8.28 -56.82 -10.37
C GLU A 59 -8.17 -55.56 -9.49
N ALA A 60 -8.73 -54.44 -9.96
CA ALA A 60 -8.83 -53.22 -9.17
C ALA A 60 -9.68 -53.44 -7.91
N GLY A 61 -9.28 -52.82 -6.80
CA GLY A 61 -9.85 -53.11 -5.48
C GLY A 61 -9.28 -54.36 -4.81
N SER A 62 -8.31 -55.07 -5.42
CA SER A 62 -7.49 -56.04 -4.69
C SER A 62 -6.71 -55.33 -3.60
N VAL A 63 -6.77 -55.83 -2.36
CA VAL A 63 -6.08 -55.27 -1.17
C VAL A 63 -5.31 -56.36 -0.44
N LEU A 64 -4.08 -56.05 -0.05
CA LEU A 64 -3.35 -56.71 1.03
C LEU A 64 -3.31 -55.76 2.22
N GLU A 65 -3.53 -56.26 3.44
CA GLU A 65 -3.49 -55.48 4.67
C GLU A 65 -2.60 -56.17 5.70
N ALA A 66 -1.85 -55.37 6.46
CA ALA A 66 -1.22 -55.80 7.71
C ALA A 66 -1.44 -54.75 8.79
N GLN A 67 -1.51 -55.21 10.03
CA GLN A 67 -1.49 -54.35 11.21
C GLN A 67 -0.18 -54.59 11.96
N GLY A 68 0.36 -53.55 12.56
CA GLY A 68 1.58 -53.62 13.34
C GLY A 68 1.59 -52.59 14.46
N HIS A 69 2.61 -52.67 15.29
CA HIS A 69 2.80 -51.80 16.45
C HIS A 69 4.27 -51.40 16.48
N TRP A 70 4.57 -50.10 16.44
CA TRP A 70 5.92 -49.61 16.62
C TRP A 70 6.25 -49.54 18.11
N THR A 71 7.40 -50.09 18.48
CA THR A 71 7.97 -50.11 19.83
C THR A 71 9.47 -49.94 19.76
N THR A 72 10.08 -49.49 20.85
CA THR A 72 11.54 -49.34 20.95
C THR A 72 12.32 -50.66 20.92
N GLU A 73 11.63 -51.81 20.84
CA GLU A 73 12.22 -53.15 20.70
C GLU A 73 12.22 -53.63 19.23
N ASP A 74 11.53 -52.92 18.32
CA ASP A 74 11.51 -53.21 16.89
C ASP A 74 12.78 -52.74 16.17
N CYS A 75 12.90 -53.11 14.91
CA CYS A 75 14.04 -52.76 14.07
C CYS A 75 14.16 -51.25 13.82
N ASP A 76 15.39 -50.76 13.72
CA ASP A 76 15.67 -49.40 13.25
C ASP A 76 15.36 -49.29 11.73
N SER A 77 14.71 -48.20 11.32
CA SER A 77 14.52 -47.85 9.91
C SER A 77 15.87 -47.77 9.18
N ARG A 78 15.94 -48.36 7.98
CA ARG A 78 17.14 -48.34 7.13
C ARG A 78 17.48 -46.93 6.63
N PHE A 79 16.48 -46.04 6.60
CA PHE A 79 16.58 -44.71 6.01
C PHE A 79 16.36 -43.57 7.04
N ARG A 80 15.79 -43.85 8.22
CA ARG A 80 15.55 -42.89 9.31
C ARG A 80 16.17 -43.37 10.64
N PRO A 81 17.46 -43.09 10.91
CA PRO A 81 18.11 -43.44 12.17
C PRO A 81 17.31 -42.94 13.40
N GLY A 82 17.02 -43.84 14.34
CA GLY A 82 16.25 -43.55 15.55
C GLY A 82 14.72 -43.67 15.41
N SER A 83 14.22 -44.15 14.28
CA SER A 83 12.81 -44.52 14.10
C SER A 83 12.64 -46.04 14.06
N ASP A 84 11.60 -46.55 14.71
CA ASP A 84 11.21 -47.96 14.62
C ASP A 84 10.59 -48.26 13.25
N ALA A 85 10.79 -49.47 12.74
CA ALA A 85 10.35 -49.87 11.41
C ALA A 85 9.99 -51.35 11.29
N HIS A 86 8.93 -51.62 10.55
CA HIS A 86 8.53 -52.96 10.11
C HIS A 86 8.72 -53.07 8.60
N THR A 87 9.32 -54.16 8.11
CA THR A 87 9.47 -54.39 6.66
C THR A 87 8.47 -55.44 6.19
N TYR A 88 7.71 -55.10 5.17
CA TYR A 88 6.77 -56.00 4.50
C TYR A 88 7.26 -56.28 3.08
N ARG A 89 6.92 -57.46 2.53
CA ARG A 89 7.08 -57.77 1.11
C ARG A 89 5.73 -58.07 0.46
N PHE A 90 5.59 -57.73 -0.81
CA PHE A 90 4.45 -58.14 -1.63
C PHE A 90 4.90 -58.42 -3.06
N HIS A 91 4.13 -59.24 -3.78
CA HIS A 91 4.37 -59.53 -5.20
C HIS A 91 3.29 -58.91 -6.08
N VAL A 92 3.69 -58.41 -7.25
CA VAL A 92 2.80 -57.87 -8.29
C VAL A 92 2.87 -58.82 -9.48
N ASP A 93 1.76 -59.47 -9.83
CA ASP A 93 1.70 -60.42 -10.96
C ASP A 93 1.62 -59.72 -12.34
N GLU A 94 0.91 -58.59 -12.41
CA GLU A 94 0.62 -57.86 -13.65
C GLU A 94 0.94 -56.36 -13.48
N PRO A 95 1.42 -55.67 -14.53
CA PRO A 95 1.69 -54.24 -14.43
C PRO A 95 0.43 -53.45 -14.07
N GLY A 96 0.53 -52.50 -13.15
CA GLY A 96 -0.62 -51.71 -12.72
C GLY A 96 -0.29 -50.68 -11.64
N ARG A 97 -1.24 -49.78 -11.38
CA ARG A 97 -1.10 -48.75 -10.35
C ARG A 97 -1.39 -49.31 -8.96
N ILE A 98 -0.38 -49.23 -8.11
CA ILE A 98 -0.44 -49.70 -6.72
C ILE A 98 -0.46 -48.49 -5.79
N ARG A 99 -1.48 -48.42 -4.93
CA ARG A 99 -1.60 -47.49 -3.80
C ARG A 99 -1.12 -48.20 -2.55
N ILE A 100 -0.19 -47.59 -1.83
CA ILE A 100 0.34 -48.09 -0.56
C ILE A 100 0.01 -47.03 0.48
N GLY A 101 -0.87 -47.33 1.42
CA GLY A 101 -1.28 -46.43 2.49
C GLY A 101 -0.88 -47.00 3.85
N LEU A 102 -0.25 -46.19 4.68
CA LEU A 102 0.14 -46.53 6.04
C LEU A 102 -0.56 -45.53 6.97
N THR A 103 -1.45 -46.02 7.84
CA THR A 103 -2.28 -45.16 8.69
C THR A 103 -2.03 -45.39 10.18
N SER A 104 -2.07 -44.31 10.98
CA SER A 104 -1.94 -44.39 12.43
C SER A 104 -2.68 -43.24 13.14
N ALA A 105 -3.43 -43.58 14.19
CA ALA A 105 -4.25 -42.60 14.91
C ALA A 105 -3.46 -41.65 15.83
N VAL A 106 -2.19 -41.95 16.14
CA VAL A 106 -1.41 -41.24 17.18
C VAL A 106 0.05 -40.95 16.79
N ALA A 107 0.65 -41.79 15.95
CA ALA A 107 1.94 -41.53 15.32
C ALA A 107 1.75 -40.99 13.89
N ASP A 108 2.76 -40.25 13.47
CA ASP A 108 2.90 -39.53 12.21
C ASP A 108 3.74 -40.42 11.30
N SER A 109 3.08 -41.03 10.32
CA SER A 109 3.57 -42.24 9.67
C SER A 109 4.47 -41.91 8.48
N TYR A 110 5.32 -42.86 8.11
CA TYR A 110 6.26 -42.69 7.01
C TYR A 110 6.46 -44.02 6.32
N LEU A 111 6.44 -44.05 4.99
CA LEU A 111 6.66 -45.30 4.26
C LEU A 111 7.68 -45.15 3.14
N TYR A 112 8.55 -46.15 3.02
CA TYR A 112 9.46 -46.32 1.88
C TYR A 112 9.01 -47.50 1.04
N LEU A 113 8.82 -47.29 -0.27
CA LEU A 113 8.68 -48.35 -1.27
C LEU A 113 10.06 -48.67 -1.86
N LEU A 114 10.46 -49.93 -1.78
CA LEU A 114 11.75 -50.43 -2.21
C LEU A 114 11.58 -51.54 -3.27
N ALA A 115 12.61 -51.72 -4.10
CA ALA A 115 12.76 -52.91 -4.94
C ALA A 115 13.18 -54.12 -4.08
N GLU A 116 13.14 -55.33 -4.68
CA GLU A 116 13.53 -56.59 -4.03
C GLU A 116 14.95 -56.59 -3.46
N ASP A 117 15.88 -55.84 -4.07
CA ASP A 117 17.26 -55.68 -3.59
C ASP A 117 17.41 -54.69 -2.42
N GLY A 118 16.31 -54.08 -1.96
CA GLY A 118 16.26 -53.09 -0.90
C GLY A 118 16.57 -51.65 -1.35
N SER A 119 16.78 -51.40 -2.64
CA SER A 119 16.96 -50.03 -3.16
C SER A 119 15.66 -49.23 -3.13
N ARG A 120 15.74 -47.95 -2.73
CA ARG A 120 14.58 -47.04 -2.59
C ARG A 120 14.05 -46.62 -3.96
N ILE A 121 12.77 -46.91 -4.22
CA ILE A 121 12.03 -46.46 -5.40
C ILE A 121 11.43 -45.07 -5.13
N THR A 122 10.71 -44.94 -4.02
CA THR A 122 10.05 -43.70 -3.59
C THR A 122 9.60 -43.82 -2.14
N ASP A 123 9.12 -42.74 -1.56
CA ASP A 123 8.68 -42.65 -0.18
C ASP A 123 7.68 -41.51 0.03
N ASN A 124 7.00 -41.49 1.18
CA ASN A 124 6.07 -40.45 1.55
C ASN A 124 5.82 -40.36 3.06
N ASP A 125 5.46 -39.16 3.52
CA ASP A 125 4.95 -38.80 4.85
C ASP A 125 3.45 -38.46 4.81
N ASP A 126 3.01 -37.58 3.90
CA ASP A 126 1.68 -36.95 4.00
C ASP A 126 0.86 -37.06 2.69
N ASN A 127 0.10 -38.15 2.51
CA ASN A 127 -0.81 -38.34 1.35
C ASN A 127 -2.03 -39.27 1.63
N GLY A 128 -2.10 -39.89 2.81
CA GLY A 128 -3.24 -40.65 3.36
C GLY A 128 -4.12 -39.73 4.23
N ASP A 129 -5.00 -40.27 5.09
CA ASP A 129 -5.82 -39.40 5.95
C ASP A 129 -4.97 -38.59 6.95
N ARG A 130 -5.29 -37.31 7.18
CA ARG A 130 -4.45 -36.37 7.95
C ARG A 130 -2.95 -36.41 7.53
N LEU A 131 -2.06 -36.80 8.45
CA LEU A 131 -0.60 -36.96 8.31
C LEU A 131 -0.22 -38.44 8.09
N ASP A 132 -1.08 -39.21 7.43
CA ASP A 132 -0.78 -40.60 7.10
C ASP A 132 -0.01 -40.69 5.78
N ALA A 133 0.93 -41.63 5.71
CA ALA A 133 1.78 -41.82 4.54
C ALA A 133 1.05 -42.57 3.43
N ARG A 134 1.13 -42.06 2.21
CA ARG A 134 0.68 -42.79 1.01
C ARG A 134 1.61 -42.60 -0.19
N VAL A 135 1.92 -43.71 -0.84
CA VAL A 135 2.61 -43.78 -2.13
C VAL A 135 1.66 -44.33 -3.19
N GLU A 136 1.72 -43.74 -4.38
CA GLU A 136 1.14 -44.35 -5.59
C GLU A 136 2.18 -44.46 -6.68
N ARG A 137 2.36 -45.66 -7.23
CA ARG A 137 3.26 -45.89 -8.36
C ARG A 137 2.68 -46.94 -9.31
N ASP A 138 2.97 -46.77 -10.58
CA ASP A 138 2.79 -47.82 -11.58
C ASP A 138 3.95 -48.81 -11.41
N LEU A 139 3.64 -50.02 -10.97
CA LEU A 139 4.61 -51.09 -10.75
C LEU A 139 4.51 -52.12 -11.86
N VAL A 140 5.67 -52.63 -12.28
CA VAL A 140 5.77 -53.76 -13.22
C VAL A 140 5.72 -55.08 -12.44
N PRO A 141 5.50 -56.24 -13.10
CA PRO A 141 5.53 -57.51 -12.39
C PRO A 141 6.85 -57.75 -11.66
N GLY A 142 6.78 -58.15 -10.39
CA GLY A 142 7.95 -58.29 -9.53
C GLY A 142 7.64 -58.24 -8.04
N THR A 143 8.67 -58.50 -7.23
CA THR A 143 8.61 -58.43 -5.76
C THR A 143 9.06 -57.04 -5.29
N TYR A 144 8.34 -56.48 -4.33
CA TYR A 144 8.60 -55.17 -3.75
C TYR A 144 8.61 -55.26 -2.23
N LEU A 145 9.32 -54.33 -1.58
CA LEU A 145 9.32 -54.19 -0.12
C LEU A 145 8.70 -52.86 0.29
N VAL A 146 8.02 -52.83 1.43
CA VAL A 146 7.55 -51.61 2.09
C VAL A 146 8.19 -51.54 3.48
N GLU A 147 8.93 -50.48 3.76
CA GLU A 147 9.34 -50.16 5.14
C GLU A 147 8.33 -49.19 5.73
N ALA A 148 7.61 -49.62 6.77
CA ALA A 148 6.65 -48.83 7.53
C ALA A 148 7.30 -48.29 8.80
N THR A 149 7.47 -46.97 8.89
CA THR A 149 8.18 -46.26 9.96
C THR A 149 7.46 -44.93 10.29
N THR A 150 8.11 -43.99 10.99
CA THR A 150 7.51 -42.74 11.48
C THR A 150 8.38 -41.51 11.23
N VAL A 151 7.77 -40.32 11.18
CA VAL A 151 8.47 -39.04 10.97
C VAL A 151 9.35 -38.66 12.16
N ALA A 152 8.84 -38.82 13.38
CA ALA A 152 9.46 -38.34 14.62
C ALA A 152 10.19 -39.43 15.45
N GLY A 153 10.21 -40.67 14.94
CA GLY A 153 10.87 -41.82 15.56
C GLY A 153 10.41 -42.14 16.99
N ARG A 154 11.30 -42.81 17.74
CA ARG A 154 11.06 -43.33 19.11
C ARG A 154 10.55 -42.29 20.12
N ALA A 155 10.68 -41.00 19.83
CA ALA A 155 10.33 -39.91 20.74
C ALA A 155 8.82 -39.74 21.01
N ARG A 156 7.93 -40.27 20.15
CA ARG A 156 6.47 -40.23 20.37
C ARG A 156 5.93 -41.41 21.19
N GLY A 157 6.76 -42.39 21.52
CA GLY A 157 6.33 -43.62 22.19
C GLY A 157 5.66 -44.62 21.24
N PRO A 158 5.19 -45.77 21.75
CA PRO A 158 4.67 -46.85 20.92
C PRO A 158 3.31 -46.52 20.31
N ALA A 159 3.05 -47.02 19.10
CA ALA A 159 1.85 -46.71 18.32
C ALA A 159 1.44 -47.84 17.37
N ASP A 160 0.14 -48.10 17.29
CA ASP A 160 -0.46 -49.02 16.32
C ASP A 160 -0.55 -48.38 14.92
N PHE A 161 -0.38 -49.19 13.88
CA PHE A 161 -0.56 -48.79 12.49
C PHE A 161 -1.25 -49.87 11.65
N THR A 162 -1.87 -49.44 10.56
CA THR A 162 -2.38 -50.31 9.49
C THR A 162 -1.65 -49.99 8.19
N LEU A 163 -0.99 -50.98 7.60
CA LEU A 163 -0.46 -50.92 6.24
C LEU A 163 -1.47 -51.55 5.28
N THR A 164 -1.74 -50.85 4.19
CA THR A 164 -2.56 -51.31 3.06
C THR A 164 -1.74 -51.22 1.77
N VAL A 165 -1.82 -52.26 0.95
CA VAL A 165 -1.28 -52.29 -0.41
C VAL A 165 -2.43 -52.69 -1.33
N SER A 166 -2.92 -51.75 -2.14
CA SER A 166 -4.08 -51.97 -3.00
C SER A 166 -3.78 -51.69 -4.47
N ARG A 167 -4.44 -52.44 -5.36
CA ARG A 167 -4.51 -52.12 -6.78
C ARG A 167 -5.65 -51.14 -6.98
N VAL A 168 -5.35 -49.95 -7.48
CA VAL A 168 -6.38 -48.93 -7.77
C VAL A 168 -6.66 -48.88 -9.27
N GLU A 169 -7.90 -48.58 -9.61
CA GLU A 169 -8.33 -48.45 -11.00
C GLU A 169 -7.64 -47.24 -11.65
N GLY A 170 -7.32 -47.35 -12.95
CA GLY A 170 -6.24 -46.57 -13.57
C GLY A 170 -6.48 -45.06 -13.55
N CYS A 171 -5.43 -44.30 -13.19
CA CYS A 171 -5.34 -42.85 -13.37
C CYS A 171 -5.14 -42.44 -14.84
N ASP A 172 -5.65 -43.25 -15.77
CA ASP A 172 -5.50 -43.09 -17.21
C ASP A 172 -6.37 -41.94 -17.71
N PHE A 173 -6.02 -41.43 -18.90
CA PHE A 173 -6.75 -40.33 -19.49
C PHE A 173 -8.14 -40.76 -19.95
N VAL A 174 -9.17 -40.22 -19.31
CA VAL A 174 -10.56 -40.34 -19.78
C VAL A 174 -10.67 -39.62 -21.11
N HIS A 175 -10.89 -40.37 -22.18
CA HIS A 175 -11.01 -39.80 -23.51
C HIS A 175 -12.41 -39.19 -23.71
N LEU A 176 -12.46 -37.86 -23.79
CA LEU A 176 -13.68 -37.07 -23.97
C LEU A 176 -14.26 -37.21 -25.38
N GLY A 177 -13.42 -37.54 -26.37
CA GLY A 177 -13.81 -37.71 -27.76
C GLY A 177 -13.11 -36.73 -28.71
N MET A 178 -13.74 -36.55 -29.86
CA MET A 178 -13.30 -35.68 -30.94
C MET A 178 -14.00 -34.33 -30.86
N LEU A 179 -13.22 -33.25 -30.84
CA LEU A 179 -13.72 -31.89 -30.72
C LEU A 179 -14.08 -31.34 -32.11
N GLU A 180 -15.38 -31.10 -32.33
CA GLU A 180 -15.95 -30.65 -33.62
C GLU A 180 -16.74 -29.34 -33.45
N PRO A 181 -16.93 -28.55 -34.53
CA PRO A 181 -17.73 -27.32 -34.47
C PRO A 181 -19.16 -27.54 -33.97
N GLY A 182 -19.54 -26.82 -32.91
CA GLY A 182 -20.86 -26.93 -32.28
C GLY A 182 -21.01 -28.12 -31.32
N VAL A 183 -19.92 -28.79 -30.96
CA VAL A 183 -19.87 -29.87 -29.96
C VAL A 183 -19.05 -29.42 -28.75
N ASP A 184 -19.69 -29.31 -27.59
CA ASP A 184 -19.04 -29.13 -26.30
C ASP A 184 -18.74 -30.51 -25.71
N LEU A 185 -17.47 -30.80 -25.44
CA LEU A 185 -17.04 -32.00 -24.71
C LEU A 185 -17.05 -31.67 -23.22
N THR A 186 -17.85 -32.37 -22.43
CA THR A 186 -17.99 -32.12 -20.99
C THR A 186 -17.63 -33.34 -20.16
N ALA A 187 -17.08 -33.09 -18.98
CA ALA A 187 -16.91 -34.07 -17.92
C ALA A 187 -17.21 -33.44 -16.56
N THR A 188 -17.74 -34.24 -15.65
CA THR A 188 -17.83 -33.88 -14.24
C THR A 188 -16.99 -34.84 -13.42
N GLY A 189 -16.58 -34.40 -12.25
CA GLY A 189 -15.80 -35.22 -11.33
C GLY A 189 -15.75 -34.63 -9.94
N THR A 190 -15.07 -35.35 -9.07
CA THR A 190 -14.91 -34.99 -7.66
C THR A 190 -13.44 -35.12 -7.28
N TRP A 191 -12.86 -34.04 -6.77
CA TRP A 191 -11.58 -34.11 -6.06
C TRP A 191 -11.84 -34.63 -4.64
N SER A 192 -11.15 -35.70 -4.29
CA SER A 192 -11.27 -36.40 -3.01
C SER A 192 -9.93 -37.05 -2.66
N LEU A 193 -9.82 -37.61 -1.45
CA LEU A 193 -8.61 -38.31 -1.04
C LEU A 193 -8.36 -39.58 -1.87
N GLU A 194 -9.42 -40.24 -2.35
CA GLU A 194 -9.32 -41.46 -3.15
C GLU A 194 -9.02 -41.18 -4.62
N THR A 195 -9.14 -39.93 -5.06
CA THR A 195 -8.77 -39.46 -6.41
C THR A 195 -7.27 -39.65 -6.65
N CYS A 196 -6.89 -39.79 -7.92
CA CYS A 196 -5.50 -39.84 -8.37
C CYS A 196 -4.72 -38.59 -7.96
N GLY A 197 -3.40 -38.72 -7.74
CA GLY A 197 -2.53 -37.56 -7.53
C GLY A 197 -2.20 -36.83 -8.83
N SER A 198 -2.06 -35.50 -8.77
CA SER A 198 -1.52 -34.67 -9.86
C SER A 198 -0.14 -35.16 -10.31
N ARG A 199 0.09 -35.11 -11.62
CA ARG A 199 1.38 -35.45 -12.24
C ARG A 199 2.37 -34.28 -12.17
N PHE A 200 1.88 -33.06 -11.94
CA PHE A 200 2.69 -31.84 -11.94
C PHE A 200 2.92 -31.26 -10.54
N VAL A 201 1.99 -31.45 -9.58
CA VAL A 201 2.08 -30.88 -8.23
C VAL A 201 1.90 -31.96 -7.16
N SER A 202 2.89 -32.10 -6.27
CA SER A 202 2.84 -33.08 -5.19
C SER A 202 1.82 -32.70 -4.11
N ARG A 203 0.99 -33.66 -3.66
CA ARG A 203 -0.05 -33.55 -2.61
C ARG A 203 -1.40 -32.94 -3.07
N HIS A 204 -1.69 -32.98 -4.37
CA HIS A 204 -2.96 -32.50 -4.95
C HIS A 204 -3.73 -33.63 -5.64
N PRO A 205 -5.06 -33.70 -5.50
CA PRO A 205 -5.91 -34.62 -6.27
C PRO A 205 -6.07 -34.12 -7.71
N ALA A 206 -6.14 -35.02 -8.68
CA ALA A 206 -6.29 -34.66 -10.09
C ALA A 206 -7.09 -35.69 -10.89
N HIS A 207 -7.81 -35.19 -11.89
CA HIS A 207 -8.41 -35.99 -12.95
C HIS A 207 -7.70 -35.73 -14.27
N ALA A 208 -7.59 -36.77 -15.09
CA ALA A 208 -6.84 -36.75 -16.34
C ALA A 208 -7.79 -37.03 -17.51
N TYR A 209 -7.83 -36.11 -18.47
CA TYR A 209 -8.71 -36.19 -19.64
C TYR A 209 -7.92 -36.05 -20.95
N SER A 210 -8.44 -36.58 -22.06
CA SER A 210 -7.87 -36.34 -23.38
C SER A 210 -8.94 -36.05 -24.42
N PHE A 211 -8.59 -35.27 -25.45
CA PHE A 211 -9.46 -35.01 -26.60
C PHE A 211 -8.65 -34.96 -27.90
N GLU A 212 -9.28 -35.31 -29.01
CA GLU A 212 -8.70 -35.17 -30.35
C GLU A 212 -9.24 -33.90 -31.03
N LEU A 213 -8.34 -33.08 -31.58
CA LEU A 213 -8.66 -31.93 -32.41
C LEU A 213 -8.33 -32.24 -33.87
N THR A 214 -9.33 -32.12 -34.75
CA THR A 214 -9.25 -32.52 -36.17
C THR A 214 -8.65 -31.45 -37.08
N GLU A 215 -8.92 -30.18 -36.81
CA GLU A 215 -8.46 -29.02 -37.59
C GLU A 215 -7.90 -27.92 -36.67
N ALA A 216 -7.03 -27.06 -37.20
CA ALA A 216 -6.38 -26.01 -36.39
C ALA A 216 -7.40 -24.95 -35.97
N ALA A 217 -7.65 -24.82 -34.66
CA ALA A 217 -8.73 -23.99 -34.13
C ALA A 217 -8.38 -23.38 -32.77
N ARG A 218 -9.11 -22.33 -32.37
CA ARG A 218 -9.05 -21.82 -31.00
C ARG A 218 -9.96 -22.64 -30.11
N VAL A 219 -9.39 -23.24 -29.08
CA VAL A 219 -10.08 -24.08 -28.10
C VAL A 219 -10.21 -23.30 -26.79
N ARG A 220 -11.39 -23.32 -26.18
CA ARG A 220 -11.65 -22.86 -24.82
C ARG A 220 -11.85 -24.08 -23.92
N ILE A 221 -11.19 -24.07 -22.77
CA ILE A 221 -11.30 -25.09 -21.73
C ILE A 221 -11.63 -24.37 -20.43
N ASP A 222 -12.82 -24.62 -19.90
CA ASP A 222 -13.33 -24.09 -18.64
C ASP A 222 -13.27 -25.20 -17.57
N LEU A 223 -12.72 -24.90 -16.38
CA LEU A 223 -12.74 -25.80 -15.23
C LEU A 223 -13.37 -25.07 -14.03
N GLU A 224 -14.59 -25.46 -13.70
CA GLU A 224 -15.47 -24.76 -12.77
C GLU A 224 -15.73 -25.57 -11.49
N SER A 225 -15.69 -24.92 -10.32
CA SER A 225 -16.14 -25.49 -9.04
C SER A 225 -16.81 -24.43 -8.15
N GLU A 226 -17.83 -24.83 -7.38
CA GLU A 226 -18.44 -23.97 -6.35
C GLU A 226 -17.72 -24.05 -4.99
N SER A 227 -16.78 -24.99 -4.82
CA SER A 227 -16.20 -25.31 -3.49
C SER A 227 -14.73 -25.72 -3.50
N GLY A 228 -14.17 -26.10 -4.66
CA GLY A 228 -12.74 -26.21 -4.89
C GLY A 228 -12.17 -24.92 -5.47
N ASP A 229 -10.85 -24.76 -5.33
CA ASP A 229 -10.07 -23.73 -6.04
C ASP A 229 -9.35 -24.47 -7.18
N PRO A 230 -9.82 -24.37 -8.44
CA PRO A 230 -9.38 -25.22 -9.54
C PRO A 230 -7.98 -24.84 -10.06
N VAL A 231 -7.32 -25.81 -10.70
CA VAL A 231 -6.12 -25.59 -11.52
C VAL A 231 -6.20 -26.46 -12.76
N LEU A 232 -5.97 -25.86 -13.91
CA LEU A 232 -6.06 -26.49 -15.21
C LEU A 232 -4.69 -26.54 -15.89
N SER A 233 -4.36 -27.67 -16.52
CA SER A 233 -3.13 -27.82 -17.32
C SER A 233 -3.43 -28.55 -18.62
N LEU A 234 -2.98 -27.99 -19.74
CA LEU A 234 -3.11 -28.53 -21.09
C LEU A 234 -1.74 -28.94 -21.63
N ALA A 235 -1.65 -30.15 -22.19
CA ALA A 235 -0.42 -30.73 -22.72
C ALA A 235 -0.62 -31.42 -24.08
N SER A 236 0.48 -31.59 -24.82
CA SER A 236 0.57 -32.38 -26.03
C SER A 236 1.88 -33.16 -26.06
N LEU A 237 1.89 -34.38 -26.61
CA LEU A 237 3.09 -35.20 -26.75
C LEU A 237 4.20 -34.55 -27.61
N VAL A 238 3.85 -33.58 -28.46
CA VAL A 238 4.80 -32.86 -29.31
C VAL A 238 5.48 -31.70 -28.59
N SER A 239 4.73 -30.98 -27.75
CA SER A 239 5.14 -29.69 -27.17
C SER A 239 5.43 -29.74 -25.66
N GLY A 240 5.01 -30.80 -24.97
CA GLY A 240 4.95 -30.82 -23.50
C GLY A 240 3.72 -30.06 -23.01
N ILE A 241 3.86 -29.31 -21.91
CA ILE A 241 2.82 -28.37 -21.46
C ILE A 241 2.65 -27.27 -22.51
N VAL A 242 1.41 -27.06 -22.93
CA VAL A 242 0.99 -26.02 -23.88
C VAL A 242 0.56 -24.77 -23.12
N ALA A 243 -0.29 -24.94 -22.11
CA ALA A 243 -0.79 -23.88 -21.23
C ALA A 243 -1.14 -24.45 -19.86
N ALA A 244 -1.18 -23.59 -18.84
CA ALA A 244 -1.71 -23.87 -17.52
C ALA A 244 -2.30 -22.58 -16.95
N ASP A 245 -3.34 -22.70 -16.14
CA ASP A 245 -4.09 -21.59 -15.54
C ASP A 245 -4.71 -22.00 -14.21
N ASP A 246 -4.82 -21.07 -13.27
CA ASP A 246 -5.48 -21.24 -11.99
C ASP A 246 -6.70 -20.33 -11.81
N ASP A 247 -6.57 -19.01 -12.04
CA ASP A 247 -7.58 -18.02 -11.63
C ASP A 247 -8.22 -17.14 -12.73
N SER A 248 -7.99 -17.40 -14.03
CA SER A 248 -8.44 -16.49 -15.12
C SER A 248 -9.91 -16.64 -15.56
N GLY A 249 -10.66 -17.56 -14.97
CA GLY A 249 -12.10 -17.79 -15.17
C GLY A 249 -12.98 -17.14 -14.10
N ASP A 250 -14.28 -17.05 -14.39
CA ASP A 250 -15.25 -16.35 -13.52
C ASP A 250 -15.22 -16.87 -12.07
N ARG A 251 -15.26 -15.96 -11.09
CA ARG A 251 -15.17 -16.26 -9.64
C ARG A 251 -13.86 -16.92 -9.18
N GLY A 252 -12.78 -16.82 -9.96
CA GLY A 252 -11.50 -17.49 -9.67
C GLY A 252 -11.52 -18.96 -10.07
N ASN A 253 -12.27 -19.30 -11.11
CA ASN A 253 -12.17 -20.60 -11.77
C ASN A 253 -10.99 -20.60 -12.76
N SER A 254 -10.61 -21.75 -13.33
CA SER A 254 -9.51 -21.82 -14.30
C SER A 254 -10.03 -21.87 -15.74
N LEU A 255 -9.31 -21.20 -16.64
CA LEU A 255 -9.70 -21.01 -18.03
C LEU A 255 -8.47 -21.01 -18.96
N ILE A 256 -8.43 -21.93 -19.93
CA ILE A 256 -7.44 -21.92 -21.02
C ILE A 256 -8.11 -21.56 -22.33
N ARG A 257 -7.55 -20.59 -23.08
CA ARG A 257 -8.00 -20.20 -24.43
C ARG A 257 -6.81 -20.18 -25.40
N GLU A 258 -6.60 -21.27 -26.13
CA GLU A 258 -5.40 -21.47 -26.95
C GLU A 258 -5.69 -21.78 -28.42
N TYR A 259 -4.80 -21.38 -29.33
CA TYR A 259 -4.89 -21.74 -30.76
C TYR A 259 -4.06 -23.01 -31.02
N LEU A 260 -4.75 -24.12 -31.20
CA LEU A 260 -4.18 -25.46 -31.20
C LEU A 260 -4.11 -26.03 -32.63
N PRO A 261 -2.97 -26.59 -33.08
CA PRO A 261 -2.93 -27.40 -34.30
C PRO A 261 -3.66 -28.75 -34.11
N PRO A 262 -4.00 -29.47 -35.20
CA PRO A 262 -4.62 -30.80 -35.11
C PRO A 262 -3.75 -31.78 -34.32
N GLY A 263 -4.38 -32.59 -33.47
CA GLY A 263 -3.66 -33.57 -32.65
C GLY A 263 -4.42 -34.05 -31.42
N LEU A 264 -3.79 -34.95 -30.68
CA LEU A 264 -4.25 -35.45 -29.39
C LEU A 264 -3.72 -34.56 -28.26
N TYR A 265 -4.62 -34.08 -27.42
CA TYR A 265 -4.35 -33.22 -26.28
C TYR A 265 -4.72 -33.90 -24.97
N PHE A 266 -4.03 -33.50 -23.91
CA PHE A 266 -4.14 -34.06 -22.57
C PHE A 266 -4.41 -32.92 -21.58
N ILE A 267 -5.42 -33.10 -20.74
CA ILE A 267 -5.82 -32.14 -19.72
C ILE A 267 -5.59 -32.80 -18.35
N GLU A 268 -4.97 -32.06 -17.43
CA GLU A 268 -5.04 -32.36 -15.99
C GLU A 268 -5.90 -31.29 -15.31
N ALA A 269 -6.91 -31.74 -14.57
CA ALA A 269 -7.79 -30.91 -13.75
C ALA A 269 -7.51 -31.21 -12.28
N THR A 270 -6.87 -30.28 -11.59
CA THR A 270 -6.41 -30.37 -10.19
C THR A 270 -6.84 -29.13 -9.41
N THR A 271 -6.23 -28.85 -8.25
CA THR A 271 -6.65 -27.75 -7.37
C THR A 271 -5.46 -26.92 -6.86
N TYR A 272 -5.68 -25.64 -6.52
CA TYR A 272 -4.62 -24.69 -6.17
C TYR A 272 -4.00 -24.95 -4.80
N TYR A 273 -4.84 -25.19 -3.79
CA TYR A 273 -4.37 -25.50 -2.44
C TYR A 273 -4.06 -26.98 -2.30
N ALA A 274 -2.97 -27.27 -1.59
CA ALA A 274 -2.72 -28.62 -1.10
C ALA A 274 -3.89 -29.07 -0.21
N ARG A 275 -4.17 -30.38 -0.28
CA ARG A 275 -5.27 -31.13 0.34
C ARG A 275 -5.79 -30.65 1.71
N ASP A 276 -4.94 -30.14 2.58
CA ASP A 276 -5.28 -29.78 3.97
C ASP A 276 -6.01 -28.43 4.13
N TYR A 277 -6.13 -27.64 3.07
CA TYR A 277 -6.75 -26.29 3.09
C TYR A 277 -8.05 -26.16 2.27
N GLN A 278 -8.53 -27.24 1.67
CA GLN A 278 -9.79 -27.31 0.90
C GLN A 278 -10.83 -28.22 1.59
N PRO A 279 -12.11 -28.16 1.18
CA PRO A 279 -13.07 -29.20 1.54
C PRO A 279 -12.55 -30.59 1.15
N LEU A 280 -12.74 -31.58 2.03
CA LEU A 280 -12.31 -32.98 1.83
C LEU A 280 -12.86 -33.64 0.55
N GLN A 281 -13.93 -33.05 0.01
CA GLN A 281 -14.57 -33.43 -1.24
C GLN A 281 -15.06 -32.15 -1.92
N ALA A 282 -14.67 -31.94 -3.17
CA ALA A 282 -15.12 -30.81 -4.01
C ALA A 282 -15.46 -31.30 -5.42
N ASP A 283 -16.65 -30.98 -5.89
CA ASP A 283 -17.12 -31.34 -7.24
C ASP A 283 -16.73 -30.28 -8.27
N PHE A 284 -16.49 -30.69 -9.51
CA PHE A 284 -16.14 -29.80 -10.62
C PHE A 284 -16.81 -30.19 -11.94
N THR A 285 -16.88 -29.22 -12.85
CA THR A 285 -17.24 -29.41 -14.26
C THR A 285 -16.09 -28.94 -15.14
N LEU A 286 -15.68 -29.79 -16.08
CA LEU A 286 -14.73 -29.48 -17.15
C LEU A 286 -15.51 -29.37 -18.46
N THR A 287 -15.35 -28.27 -19.19
CA THR A 287 -15.94 -28.06 -20.52
C THR A 287 -14.84 -27.72 -21.52
N VAL A 288 -14.75 -28.46 -22.62
CA VAL A 288 -13.84 -28.21 -23.74
C VAL A 288 -14.69 -27.91 -24.98
N ARG A 289 -14.53 -26.72 -25.57
CA ARG A 289 -15.28 -26.32 -26.77
C ARG A 289 -14.43 -25.55 -27.77
N LEU A 290 -14.83 -25.59 -29.04
CA LEU A 290 -14.29 -24.66 -30.03
C LEU A 290 -14.84 -23.26 -29.76
N VAL A 291 -13.96 -22.26 -29.85
CA VAL A 291 -14.36 -20.85 -29.82
C VAL A 291 -14.95 -20.50 -31.19
N ASP A 292 -16.23 -20.16 -31.23
CA ASP A 292 -16.85 -19.58 -32.43
C ASP A 292 -16.22 -18.20 -32.71
N GLU A 293 -15.35 -18.15 -33.72
CA GLU A 293 -14.65 -16.91 -34.08
C GLU A 293 -15.59 -15.81 -34.63
N LEU A 294 -16.80 -16.16 -35.08
CA LEU A 294 -17.81 -15.19 -35.53
C LEU A 294 -18.59 -14.59 -34.36
N SER A 295 -18.85 -15.35 -33.29
CA SER A 295 -19.43 -14.79 -32.06
C SER A 295 -18.42 -13.90 -31.32
N GLN A 296 -17.15 -14.30 -31.26
CA GLN A 296 -16.04 -13.49 -30.72
C GLN A 296 -15.84 -12.13 -31.43
N GLN A 297 -16.24 -12.00 -32.70
CA GLN A 297 -16.22 -10.73 -33.43
C GLN A 297 -17.45 -9.86 -33.11
N GLN A 298 -18.52 -10.45 -32.57
CA GLN A 298 -19.76 -9.79 -32.16
C GLN A 298 -19.82 -9.51 -30.64
N GLU A 299 -18.88 -10.01 -29.85
CA GLU A 299 -18.71 -9.60 -28.46
C GLU A 299 -18.20 -8.15 -28.36
N ALA A 300 -18.54 -7.45 -27.27
CA ALA A 300 -17.93 -6.17 -26.93
C ALA A 300 -16.46 -6.39 -26.54
N ARG A 301 -15.56 -5.50 -26.99
CA ARG A 301 -14.13 -5.58 -26.71
C ARG A 301 -13.60 -4.18 -26.41
N LEU A 302 -13.34 -3.88 -25.14
CA LEU A 302 -12.71 -2.62 -24.79
C LEU A 302 -11.25 -2.60 -25.23
N LYS A 303 -10.81 -1.43 -25.66
CA LYS A 303 -9.42 -1.14 -26.04
C LYS A 303 -9.08 0.27 -25.56
N VAL A 304 -7.97 0.41 -24.81
CA VAL A 304 -7.30 1.70 -24.66
C VAL A 304 -6.77 2.09 -26.04
N GLU A 305 -7.33 3.14 -26.64
CA GLU A 305 -6.87 3.61 -27.95
C GLU A 305 -5.59 4.42 -27.84
N GLU A 306 -5.51 5.23 -26.80
CA GLU A 306 -4.50 6.27 -26.65
C GLU A 306 -4.22 6.49 -25.16
N VAL A 307 -2.94 6.58 -24.83
CA VAL A 307 -2.43 7.02 -23.52
C VAL A 307 -1.45 8.13 -23.81
N LEU A 308 -1.69 9.31 -23.25
CA LEU A 308 -0.80 10.45 -23.34
C LEU A 308 -0.24 10.71 -21.94
N THR A 309 1.08 10.61 -21.81
CA THR A 309 1.80 11.07 -20.62
C THR A 309 2.96 11.95 -21.03
N PRO A 310 3.41 12.86 -20.15
CA PRO A 310 4.68 13.54 -20.36
C PRO A 310 5.79 12.50 -20.61
N SER A 311 6.64 12.76 -21.60
CA SER A 311 7.82 11.92 -21.87
C SER A 311 8.91 12.08 -20.80
N VAL A 312 8.81 13.14 -20.00
CA VAL A 312 9.68 13.49 -18.87
C VAL A 312 8.80 13.99 -17.73
N VAL A 313 9.02 13.48 -16.51
CA VAL A 313 8.38 13.92 -15.26
C VAL A 313 9.44 14.13 -14.17
N VAL A 314 9.09 14.72 -13.03
CA VAL A 314 10.01 14.92 -11.90
C VAL A 314 9.61 14.02 -10.73
N ALA A 315 10.60 13.43 -10.05
CA ALA A 315 10.38 12.52 -8.95
C ALA A 315 9.68 13.20 -7.77
N GLY A 316 8.60 12.60 -7.29
CA GLY A 316 7.76 13.12 -6.21
C GLY A 316 6.77 14.21 -6.63
N ASP A 317 6.70 14.58 -7.91
CA ASP A 317 5.69 15.52 -8.43
C ASP A 317 4.51 14.79 -9.07
N PRO A 318 3.27 15.30 -8.88
CA PRO A 318 2.11 14.80 -9.60
C PRO A 318 2.21 15.17 -11.08
N PHE A 319 1.81 14.24 -11.95
CA PHE A 319 1.69 14.49 -13.38
C PHE A 319 0.39 13.87 -13.92
N PRO A 320 -0.25 14.49 -14.92
CA PRO A 320 -1.47 13.96 -15.51
C PRO A 320 -1.17 12.76 -16.42
N VAL A 321 -1.95 11.70 -16.24
CA VAL A 321 -2.06 10.56 -17.14
C VAL A 321 -3.40 10.67 -17.86
N HIS A 322 -3.31 10.93 -19.15
CA HIS A 322 -4.44 11.15 -20.05
C HIS A 322 -4.73 9.86 -20.83
N TYR A 323 -5.99 9.46 -20.96
CA TYR A 323 -6.36 8.23 -21.67
C TYR A 323 -7.64 8.37 -22.51
N ARG A 324 -7.77 7.52 -23.54
CA ARG A 324 -9.02 7.27 -24.28
C ARG A 324 -9.27 5.78 -24.45
N VAL A 325 -10.52 5.36 -24.28
CA VAL A 325 -10.97 3.96 -24.37
C VAL A 325 -12.15 3.89 -25.34
N SER A 326 -12.17 2.87 -26.17
CA SER A 326 -13.29 2.57 -27.09
C SER A 326 -13.67 1.10 -27.05
N ASN A 327 -14.91 0.79 -27.43
CA ASN A 327 -15.31 -0.56 -27.79
C ASN A 327 -14.98 -0.81 -29.27
N VAL A 328 -14.05 -1.74 -29.53
CA VAL A 328 -13.64 -2.20 -30.87
C VAL A 328 -14.28 -3.53 -31.27
N GLY A 329 -15.20 -4.04 -30.43
CA GLY A 329 -16.02 -5.22 -30.70
C GLY A 329 -17.29 -4.90 -31.50
N GLY A 330 -17.91 -5.93 -32.07
CA GLY A 330 -19.13 -5.78 -32.88
C GLY A 330 -20.43 -5.63 -32.07
N GLY A 331 -20.39 -5.88 -30.76
CA GLY A 331 -21.56 -5.85 -29.87
C GLY A 331 -21.57 -4.66 -28.91
N THR A 332 -22.75 -4.35 -28.38
CA THR A 332 -22.92 -3.47 -27.22
C THR A 332 -22.36 -4.15 -25.96
N LEU A 333 -21.97 -3.37 -24.94
CA LEU A 333 -21.76 -3.95 -23.61
C LEU A 333 -23.08 -4.61 -23.12
N PRO A 334 -23.02 -5.64 -22.25
CA PRO A 334 -24.18 -6.46 -21.93
C PRO A 334 -25.35 -5.66 -21.31
N ASP A 335 -25.05 -4.84 -20.29
CA ASP A 335 -26.08 -4.26 -19.41
C ASP A 335 -25.80 -2.81 -18.97
N ASP A 336 -26.88 -2.08 -18.66
CA ASP A 336 -26.90 -0.82 -17.91
C ASP A 336 -26.27 -1.03 -16.51
N GLY A 337 -24.97 -0.74 -16.37
CA GLY A 337 -24.21 -0.98 -15.13
C GLY A 337 -22.82 -1.57 -15.34
N SER A 338 -22.49 -1.98 -16.57
CA SER A 338 -21.11 -2.35 -16.96
C SER A 338 -20.15 -1.20 -16.63
N HIS A 339 -18.99 -1.50 -16.03
CA HIS A 339 -18.05 -0.47 -15.57
C HIS A 339 -16.60 -0.80 -15.95
N ALA A 340 -15.76 0.25 -15.97
CA ALA A 340 -14.35 0.12 -16.28
C ALA A 340 -13.48 0.44 -15.06
N ARG A 341 -12.53 -0.44 -14.77
CA ARG A 341 -11.49 -0.24 -13.74
C ARG A 341 -10.16 0.02 -14.42
N ILE A 342 -9.58 1.19 -14.17
CA ILE A 342 -8.24 1.54 -14.67
C ILE A 342 -7.21 1.32 -13.56
N TRP A 343 -6.04 0.80 -13.93
CA TRP A 343 -4.88 0.75 -13.06
C TRP A 343 -3.62 1.25 -13.76
N LEU A 344 -2.72 1.79 -12.94
CA LEU A 344 -1.37 2.12 -13.33
C LEU A 344 -0.38 1.21 -12.59
N SER A 345 0.61 0.69 -13.31
CA SER A 345 1.71 -0.11 -12.75
C SER A 345 3.04 0.41 -13.28
N GLY A 346 4.10 0.38 -12.46
CA GLY A 346 5.43 0.87 -12.82
C GLY A 346 6.54 0.12 -12.10
N HIS A 347 7.76 0.18 -12.62
CA HIS A 347 8.90 -0.59 -12.09
C HIS A 347 9.36 -0.15 -10.69
N ALA A 348 9.06 1.10 -10.31
CA ALA A 348 9.53 1.78 -9.08
C ALA A 348 8.57 1.69 -7.88
N GLY A 349 7.68 0.69 -7.85
CA GLY A 349 6.76 0.47 -6.73
C GLY A 349 5.39 1.15 -6.87
N ARG A 350 4.47 0.77 -5.98
CA ARG A 350 3.05 1.17 -6.03
C ARG A 350 2.84 2.48 -5.27
N ASP A 351 2.52 3.55 -5.98
CA ASP A 351 1.75 4.67 -5.42
C ASP A 351 0.36 4.67 -6.10
N LEU A 352 -0.63 4.17 -5.36
CA LEU A 352 -2.03 4.05 -5.82
C LEU A 352 -2.79 5.35 -5.53
N THR A 353 -2.86 6.24 -6.51
CA THR A 353 -3.87 7.31 -6.55
C THR A 353 -5.19 6.75 -7.10
N SER A 354 -6.08 6.36 -6.16
CA SER A 354 -7.48 5.90 -6.33
C SER A 354 -7.77 4.75 -7.32
N ARG A 355 -8.69 3.86 -6.92
CA ARG A 355 -9.45 3.06 -7.89
C ARG A 355 -10.38 4.02 -8.63
N LEU A 356 -10.07 4.32 -9.89
CA LEU A 356 -11.02 5.00 -10.78
C LEU A 356 -12.03 3.98 -11.27
N THR A 357 -13.23 4.03 -10.68
CA THR A 357 -14.43 3.33 -11.16
C THR A 357 -15.24 4.32 -11.98
N GLY A 358 -15.12 4.25 -13.30
CA GLY A 358 -16.00 4.96 -14.22
C GLY A 358 -17.07 4.03 -14.77
N ILE A 359 -18.33 4.49 -14.80
CA ILE A 359 -19.40 3.87 -15.57
C ILE A 359 -19.36 4.52 -16.97
N TRP A 360 -19.34 3.72 -18.03
CA TRP A 360 -19.14 4.22 -19.40
C TRP A 360 -20.15 3.60 -20.38
N ASP A 361 -20.93 4.45 -21.05
CA ASP A 361 -21.74 4.05 -22.21
C ASP A 361 -20.82 3.91 -23.43
N ALA A 362 -20.54 2.67 -23.87
CA ALA A 362 -19.55 2.40 -24.91
C ALA A 362 -20.13 2.41 -26.34
N GLY A 363 -19.47 3.13 -27.27
CA GLY A 363 -19.89 3.25 -28.67
C GLY A 363 -18.77 3.16 -29.73
N VAL A 364 -18.63 1.96 -30.30
CA VAL A 364 -18.02 1.53 -31.60
C VAL A 364 -16.90 2.37 -32.26
N ALA A 365 -15.75 1.74 -32.54
CA ALA A 365 -14.71 2.26 -33.44
C ALA A 365 -14.55 1.46 -34.77
N TYR A 366 -14.22 2.17 -35.85
CA TYR A 366 -13.95 1.72 -37.25
C TYR A 366 -12.60 0.93 -37.31
N HIS A 367 -12.12 0.22 -38.35
CA HIS A 367 -12.20 0.32 -39.82
C HIS A 367 -12.06 -1.11 -40.44
N THR A 368 -12.45 -1.46 -41.69
CA THR A 368 -12.25 -0.76 -42.98
C THR A 368 -13.35 -1.03 -44.03
N GLY A 369 -13.95 0.02 -44.58
CA GLY A 369 -14.88 -0.03 -45.73
C GLY A 369 -15.69 1.26 -45.90
N ASP A 370 -15.87 1.73 -47.14
CA ASP A 370 -16.41 3.09 -47.43
C ASP A 370 -17.95 3.18 -47.53
N GLU A 371 -18.71 2.15 -47.14
CA GLU A 371 -20.18 2.10 -47.37
C GLU A 371 -21.10 2.09 -46.13
N ALA A 372 -20.57 2.24 -44.90
CA ALA A 372 -21.38 2.14 -43.67
C ALA A 372 -21.14 3.24 -42.62
N ALA A 373 -21.32 4.51 -43.01
CA ALA A 373 -21.52 5.59 -42.04
C ALA A 373 -22.98 5.62 -41.56
N SER A 374 -23.24 5.19 -40.33
CA SER A 374 -24.54 5.37 -39.66
C SER A 374 -24.36 5.94 -38.26
N ALA A 375 -25.09 7.01 -37.97
CA ALA A 375 -24.93 7.79 -36.75
C ALA A 375 -25.52 7.08 -35.52
N THR A 376 -24.68 6.85 -34.51
CA THR A 376 -24.88 7.24 -33.10
C THR A 376 -23.64 6.80 -32.32
N SER A 377 -22.65 7.68 -32.22
CA SER A 377 -21.55 7.60 -31.26
C SER A 377 -21.60 8.88 -30.44
N ILE A 378 -21.47 8.77 -29.13
CA ILE A 378 -20.97 9.86 -28.31
C ILE A 378 -19.47 9.58 -28.22
N THR A 379 -18.68 10.26 -29.03
CA THR A 379 -17.26 10.42 -28.69
C THR A 379 -17.24 11.23 -27.41
N THR A 380 -16.70 10.67 -26.33
CA THR A 380 -16.19 11.52 -25.27
C THR A 380 -14.95 12.20 -25.84
N ASP A 381 -15.14 13.44 -26.32
CA ASP A 381 -14.03 14.31 -26.74
C ASP A 381 -13.07 14.60 -25.56
N GLU A 382 -13.53 14.31 -24.33
CA GLU A 382 -12.79 14.41 -23.09
C GLU A 382 -11.84 13.23 -22.88
N ILE A 383 -10.56 13.51 -23.13
CA ILE A 383 -9.44 12.74 -22.62
C ILE A 383 -9.44 12.86 -21.09
N THR A 384 -10.01 11.89 -20.38
CA THR A 384 -10.01 11.89 -18.92
C THR A 384 -8.58 11.81 -18.38
N ALA A 385 -8.32 12.58 -17.34
CA ALA A 385 -7.02 12.69 -16.69
C ALA A 385 -7.09 12.13 -15.26
N PHE A 386 -6.01 11.50 -14.81
CA PHE A 386 -5.77 11.27 -13.39
C PHE A 386 -4.33 11.62 -13.05
N GLU A 387 -4.07 12.00 -11.79
CA GLU A 387 -2.72 12.30 -11.33
C GLU A 387 -2.00 11.02 -10.89
N ALA A 388 -0.79 10.83 -11.39
CA ALA A 388 0.15 9.82 -10.91
C ALA A 388 1.37 10.51 -10.30
N THR A 389 2.10 9.80 -9.44
CA THR A 389 3.38 10.27 -8.88
C THR A 389 4.36 9.12 -8.87
N LEU A 390 5.64 9.40 -9.19
CA LEU A 390 6.71 8.40 -9.20
C LEU A 390 7.83 8.87 -8.28
N SER A 391 8.27 8.00 -7.36
CA SER A 391 9.21 8.37 -6.29
C SER A 391 10.69 8.17 -6.66
N ASP A 392 11.02 7.21 -7.52
CA ASP A 392 12.39 6.96 -7.98
C ASP A 392 12.65 7.58 -9.37
N HIS A 393 13.86 8.13 -9.57
CA HIS A 393 14.29 8.68 -10.85
C HIS A 393 14.86 7.62 -11.80
N GLY A 394 14.94 7.97 -13.07
CA GLY A 394 15.55 7.20 -14.15
C GLY A 394 14.58 6.79 -15.27
N PRO A 395 15.11 6.11 -16.30
CA PRO A 395 14.30 5.61 -17.41
C PRO A 395 13.38 4.49 -16.90
N THR A 396 12.07 4.70 -17.05
CA THR A 396 11.04 3.79 -16.56
C THR A 396 9.94 3.62 -17.59
N TRP A 397 9.00 2.75 -17.27
CA TRP A 397 7.74 2.60 -17.97
C TRP A 397 6.60 2.69 -16.97
N ILE A 398 5.45 3.13 -17.46
CA ILE A 398 4.16 2.88 -16.84
C ILE A 398 3.35 1.98 -17.76
N PHE A 399 2.55 1.12 -17.15
CA PHE A 399 1.51 0.36 -17.81
C PHE A 399 0.17 0.91 -17.37
N VAL A 400 -0.64 1.37 -18.32
CA VAL A 400 -2.03 1.77 -18.09
C VAL A 400 -2.92 0.64 -18.60
N GLY A 401 -3.58 -0.06 -17.67
CA GLY A 401 -4.50 -1.15 -17.95
C GLY A 401 -5.95 -0.74 -17.69
N ILE A 402 -6.87 -1.35 -18.44
CA ILE A 402 -8.31 -1.29 -18.23
C ILE A 402 -8.88 -2.71 -18.21
N VAL A 403 -9.69 -3.00 -17.20
CA VAL A 403 -10.66 -4.11 -17.22
C VAL A 403 -12.05 -3.54 -17.39
N ALA A 404 -12.85 -4.18 -18.23
CA ALA A 404 -14.30 -4.03 -18.26
C ALA A 404 -14.94 -5.14 -17.44
N ASP A 405 -15.87 -4.78 -16.55
CA ASP A 405 -16.68 -5.71 -15.79
C ASP A 405 -18.17 -5.51 -16.14
N ASP A 406 -18.96 -6.58 -16.12
CA ASP A 406 -20.41 -6.49 -16.21
C ASP A 406 -21.05 -5.98 -14.90
N ALA A 407 -22.39 -5.95 -14.85
CA ALA A 407 -23.14 -5.50 -13.67
C ALA A 407 -23.01 -6.46 -12.46
N ASP A 408 -22.69 -7.74 -12.69
CA ASP A 408 -22.46 -8.74 -11.64
C ASP A 408 -20.97 -8.80 -11.20
N GLY A 409 -20.08 -8.11 -11.93
CA GLY A 409 -18.65 -8.00 -11.63
C GLY A 409 -17.76 -9.05 -12.32
N ASN A 410 -18.25 -9.70 -13.38
CA ASN A 410 -17.45 -10.65 -14.17
C ASN A 410 -16.64 -9.87 -15.23
N GLU A 411 -15.38 -10.27 -15.46
CA GLU A 411 -14.51 -9.59 -16.43
C GLU A 411 -14.96 -9.89 -17.88
N LEU A 412 -15.45 -8.85 -18.56
CA LEU A 412 -15.79 -8.87 -19.98
C LEU A 412 -14.54 -8.79 -20.88
N GLY A 413 -13.46 -8.20 -20.36
CA GLY A 413 -12.15 -8.27 -20.98
C GLY A 413 -11.21 -7.14 -20.60
N TRP A 414 -9.95 -7.32 -21.00
CA TRP A 414 -8.84 -6.46 -20.64
C TRP A 414 -8.08 -5.88 -21.85
N HIS A 415 -7.56 -4.67 -21.67
CA HIS A 415 -6.54 -4.10 -22.54
C HIS A 415 -5.55 -3.25 -21.75
N GLY A 416 -4.38 -2.96 -22.32
CA GLY A 416 -3.55 -1.88 -21.80
C GLY A 416 -2.32 -1.62 -22.63
N ILE A 417 -1.72 -0.45 -22.38
CA ILE A 417 -0.60 0.10 -23.16
C ILE A 417 0.56 0.44 -22.22
N TRP A 418 1.77 0.16 -22.70
CA TRP A 418 3.02 0.53 -22.05
C TRP A 418 3.49 1.86 -22.60
N HIS A 419 3.77 2.83 -21.72
CA HIS A 419 4.39 4.10 -22.09
C HIS A 419 5.73 4.24 -21.38
N ASN A 420 6.79 4.52 -22.14
CA ASN A 420 8.11 4.82 -21.58
C ASN A 420 8.19 6.31 -21.22
N LEU A 421 8.89 6.63 -20.15
CA LEU A 421 9.18 8.01 -19.75
C LEU A 421 10.50 8.08 -18.97
N MET A 422 11.05 9.28 -18.86
CA MET A 422 12.16 9.58 -17.97
C MET A 422 11.63 10.26 -16.71
N VAL A 423 11.94 9.71 -15.53
CA VAL A 423 11.72 10.42 -14.26
C VAL A 423 13.02 11.14 -13.89
N LEU A 424 12.96 12.44 -13.68
CA LEU A 424 14.12 13.24 -13.27
C LEU A 424 14.20 13.37 -11.76
N SER A 425 15.40 13.37 -11.17
CA SER A 425 15.57 13.61 -9.72
C SER A 425 15.28 15.05 -9.28
N GLY A 426 15.18 15.98 -10.25
CA GLY A 426 14.77 17.38 -10.06
C GLY A 426 14.33 18.01 -11.39
N PRO A 427 13.94 19.29 -11.40
CA PRO A 427 13.61 20.00 -12.65
C PRO A 427 14.88 20.29 -13.46
N ALA A 428 14.87 19.94 -14.75
CA ALA A 428 15.87 20.37 -15.72
C ALA A 428 15.40 21.63 -16.47
N PHE A 429 16.31 22.55 -16.77
CA PHE A 429 16.03 23.81 -17.47
C PHE A 429 17.30 24.38 -18.12
N ASP A 430 17.09 25.07 -19.25
CA ASP A 430 18.14 25.79 -19.99
C ASP A 430 18.79 26.91 -19.15
N PRO A 431 20.02 27.36 -19.49
CA PRO A 431 20.69 28.40 -18.74
C PRO A 431 19.89 29.71 -18.65
N VAL A 432 19.61 30.15 -17.42
CA VAL A 432 18.94 31.41 -17.11
C VAL A 432 19.80 32.29 -16.21
N ASP A 433 19.81 33.60 -16.49
CA ASP A 433 20.46 34.59 -15.65
C ASP A 433 19.52 35.08 -14.53
N VAL A 434 20.09 35.25 -13.34
CA VAL A 434 19.42 35.74 -12.12
C VAL A 434 20.35 36.67 -11.35
N ASP A 435 19.78 37.67 -10.65
CA ASP A 435 20.53 38.56 -9.77
C ASP A 435 20.43 38.12 -8.31
N VAL A 436 21.56 38.06 -7.64
CA VAL A 436 21.65 37.82 -6.20
C VAL A 436 22.54 38.89 -5.58
N ASP A 437 21.93 39.72 -4.74
CA ASP A 437 22.59 40.79 -3.98
C ASP A 437 23.41 41.76 -4.88
N GLY A 438 22.96 41.99 -6.13
CA GLY A 438 23.62 42.86 -7.12
C GLY A 438 24.69 42.18 -7.97
N ALA A 439 24.76 40.84 -7.94
CA ALA A 439 25.63 40.05 -8.80
C ALA A 439 24.81 39.09 -9.67
N VAL A 440 25.10 39.08 -10.97
CA VAL A 440 24.43 38.20 -11.95
C VAL A 440 25.10 36.83 -12.00
N TYR A 441 24.28 35.79 -11.88
CA TYR A 441 24.65 34.38 -11.98
C TYR A 441 23.86 33.71 -13.10
N THR A 442 24.54 32.94 -13.94
CA THR A 442 23.90 32.00 -14.86
C THR A 442 23.68 30.68 -14.12
N VAL A 443 22.48 30.15 -14.17
CA VAL A 443 22.09 28.87 -13.55
C VAL A 443 21.48 27.97 -14.61
N SER A 444 21.89 26.71 -14.65
CA SER A 444 21.26 25.68 -15.49
C SER A 444 21.15 24.37 -14.74
N ALA A 445 20.17 23.55 -15.12
CA ALA A 445 19.98 22.21 -14.57
C ALA A 445 19.83 21.22 -15.73
N SER A 446 20.77 20.26 -15.83
CA SER A 446 20.76 19.25 -16.88
C SER A 446 20.62 17.85 -16.29
N ALA A 447 19.71 17.07 -16.85
CA ALA A 447 19.61 15.64 -16.62
C ALA A 447 20.71 14.86 -17.39
N ASP A 448 21.22 13.79 -16.81
CA ASP A 448 22.02 12.79 -17.53
C ASP A 448 21.15 11.67 -18.14
N SER A 449 21.77 10.59 -18.64
CA SER A 449 21.06 9.45 -19.24
C SER A 449 20.26 8.63 -18.25
N ASP A 450 20.56 8.76 -16.96
CA ASP A 450 20.01 7.96 -15.88
C ASP A 450 18.98 8.78 -15.07
N GLY A 451 18.63 9.98 -15.56
CA GLY A 451 17.62 10.87 -14.96
C GLY A 451 18.14 11.72 -13.80
N GLU A 452 19.43 11.66 -13.45
CA GLU A 452 20.00 12.45 -12.36
C GLU A 452 20.25 13.89 -12.83
N VAL A 453 19.71 14.88 -12.10
CA VAL A 453 19.80 16.29 -12.47
C VAL A 453 20.90 17.01 -11.73
N THR A 454 21.88 17.53 -12.48
CA THR A 454 22.97 18.35 -11.94
C THR A 454 22.71 19.83 -12.18
N THR A 455 22.64 20.62 -11.10
CA THR A 455 22.54 22.09 -11.19
C THR A 455 23.90 22.77 -11.14
N THR A 456 24.23 23.50 -12.21
CA THR A 456 25.43 24.33 -12.32
C THR A 456 25.10 25.80 -12.11
N VAL A 457 26.04 26.52 -11.48
CA VAL A 457 25.93 27.96 -11.20
C VAL A 457 27.28 28.61 -11.49
N SER A 458 27.29 29.66 -12.29
CA SER A 458 28.49 30.43 -12.66
C SER A 458 28.21 31.93 -12.54
N GLN A 459 29.14 32.69 -11.96
CA GLN A 459 29.01 34.14 -11.86
C GLN A 459 29.44 34.80 -13.17
N VAL A 460 28.56 35.59 -13.82
CA VAL A 460 28.81 36.15 -15.17
C VAL A 460 30.07 37.02 -15.21
N SER A 461 30.34 37.77 -14.14
CA SER A 461 31.53 38.63 -14.00
C SER A 461 32.80 37.89 -13.55
N ASN A 462 32.71 36.64 -13.10
CA ASN A 462 33.82 35.88 -12.55
C ASN A 462 33.62 34.35 -12.69
N LEU A 463 33.76 33.84 -13.91
CA LEU A 463 33.47 32.45 -14.26
C LEU A 463 34.33 31.40 -13.52
N GLU A 464 35.51 31.79 -13.02
CA GLU A 464 36.44 30.92 -12.27
C GLU A 464 36.39 31.16 -10.75
N GLY A 465 35.50 32.04 -10.27
CA GLY A 465 35.37 32.39 -8.85
C GLY A 465 34.71 31.29 -8.01
N GLU A 466 35.18 31.12 -6.77
CA GLU A 466 34.44 30.34 -5.78
C GLU A 466 33.17 31.11 -5.37
N ILE A 467 32.01 30.48 -5.58
CA ILE A 467 30.70 31.07 -5.25
C ILE A 467 30.32 30.66 -3.84
N ASP A 468 29.99 31.64 -3.00
CA ASP A 468 29.50 31.41 -1.64
C ASP A 468 28.24 30.52 -1.61
N ARG A 469 28.07 29.74 -0.54
CA ARG A 469 26.97 28.77 -0.43
C ARG A 469 25.60 29.41 -0.34
N ASP A 470 25.47 30.59 0.25
CA ASP A 470 24.20 31.31 0.32
C ASP A 470 23.89 31.98 -1.03
N ALA A 471 24.88 32.61 -1.66
CA ALA A 471 24.74 33.16 -3.01
C ALA A 471 24.34 32.08 -4.03
N ARG A 472 25.02 30.92 -4.02
CA ARG A 472 24.69 29.78 -4.88
C ARG A 472 23.26 29.29 -4.65
N ALA A 473 22.85 29.13 -3.40
CA ALA A 473 21.51 28.63 -3.09
C ALA A 473 20.41 29.64 -3.49
N LYS A 474 20.64 30.95 -3.29
CA LYS A 474 19.74 32.02 -3.73
C LYS A 474 19.60 32.02 -5.26
N ALA A 475 20.69 31.85 -5.99
CA ALA A 475 20.68 31.79 -7.45
C ALA A 475 19.87 30.57 -7.95
N VAL A 476 20.08 29.37 -7.39
CA VAL A 476 19.29 28.18 -7.74
C VAL A 476 17.81 28.37 -7.42
N TYR A 477 17.48 28.96 -6.27
CA TYR A 477 16.10 29.29 -5.92
C TYR A 477 15.46 30.27 -6.92
N ALA A 478 16.14 31.37 -7.25
CA ALA A 478 15.62 32.37 -8.19
C ALA A 478 15.41 31.79 -9.60
N ALA A 479 16.36 30.97 -10.07
CA ALA A 479 16.27 30.29 -11.37
C ALA A 479 15.13 29.26 -11.42
N ALA A 480 14.87 28.58 -10.31
CA ALA A 480 13.74 27.66 -10.19
C ALA A 480 12.39 28.39 -10.14
N VAL A 481 12.27 29.51 -9.42
CA VAL A 481 11.05 30.32 -9.45
C VAL A 481 10.79 30.82 -10.87
N ARG A 482 11.82 31.36 -11.55
CA ARG A 482 11.72 31.79 -12.95
C ARG A 482 11.16 30.67 -13.83
N THR A 483 11.82 29.51 -13.84
CA THR A 483 11.54 28.44 -14.81
C THR A 483 10.38 27.50 -14.45
N GLN A 484 9.92 27.48 -13.19
CA GLN A 484 8.89 26.53 -12.72
C GLN A 484 7.63 27.20 -12.16
N LEU A 485 7.68 28.49 -11.81
CA LEU A 485 6.56 29.22 -11.19
C LEU A 485 6.14 30.46 -11.98
N LEU A 486 7.09 31.22 -12.54
CA LEU A 486 6.81 32.42 -13.35
C LEU A 486 6.53 32.06 -14.82
N ASP A 487 7.40 31.24 -15.42
CA ASP A 487 7.16 30.67 -16.75
C ASP A 487 5.90 29.80 -16.70
N GLY A 488 4.91 30.11 -17.54
CA GLY A 488 3.62 29.41 -17.55
C GLY A 488 2.66 29.78 -16.40
N VAL A 489 2.90 30.88 -15.67
CA VAL A 489 2.10 31.23 -14.47
C VAL A 489 0.60 31.41 -14.75
N PHE A 490 0.22 31.88 -15.94
CA PHE A 490 -1.19 32.11 -16.30
C PHE A 490 -1.90 30.86 -16.84
N GLU A 491 -1.12 29.85 -17.23
CA GLU A 491 -1.57 28.55 -17.74
C GLU A 491 -1.86 27.56 -16.60
N ARG A 492 -1.42 27.87 -15.37
CA ARG A 492 -1.71 27.08 -14.16
C ARG A 492 -3.22 26.91 -13.93
N PRO A 493 -3.74 25.69 -13.66
CA PRO A 493 -5.19 25.47 -13.57
C PRO A 493 -5.96 26.36 -12.58
N ALA A 494 -5.36 26.68 -11.44
CA ALA A 494 -5.94 27.57 -10.42
C ALA A 494 -5.89 29.07 -10.79
N ILE A 495 -5.08 29.45 -11.79
CA ILE A 495 -4.86 30.84 -12.22
C ILE A 495 -5.57 31.12 -13.56
N ALA A 496 -5.57 30.16 -14.49
CA ALA A 496 -6.10 30.29 -15.84
C ALA A 496 -7.60 30.69 -15.90
N LYS A 497 -8.37 30.32 -14.86
CA LYS A 497 -9.79 30.67 -14.72
C LYS A 497 -10.02 32.08 -14.15
N LEU A 498 -9.01 32.71 -13.53
CA LEU A 498 -9.17 33.97 -12.81
C LEU A 498 -9.17 35.18 -13.74
N SER A 499 -10.19 36.04 -13.62
CA SER A 499 -10.28 37.27 -14.42
C SER A 499 -9.19 38.29 -14.06
N ARG A 500 -8.49 38.78 -15.08
CA ARG A 500 -7.45 39.83 -14.99
C ARG A 500 -8.00 41.24 -15.25
N THR A 501 -9.32 41.42 -15.38
CA THR A 501 -9.93 42.73 -15.75
C THR A 501 -10.47 43.54 -14.58
N ALA A 502 -10.21 43.12 -13.33
CA ALA A 502 -10.62 43.84 -12.13
C ALA A 502 -9.74 45.08 -11.88
N GLU A 503 -10.25 46.07 -11.16
CA GLU A 503 -9.43 47.18 -10.66
C GLU A 503 -8.39 46.64 -9.65
N SER A 504 -7.11 46.92 -9.87
CA SER A 504 -6.03 46.37 -9.06
C SER A 504 -5.93 47.01 -7.68
N SER A 505 -5.72 46.16 -6.67
CA SER A 505 -5.55 46.55 -5.27
C SER A 505 -4.27 45.93 -4.74
N ALA A 506 -3.33 46.77 -4.30
CA ALA A 506 -2.03 46.32 -3.82
C ALA A 506 -2.17 45.47 -2.55
N VAL A 507 -1.49 44.33 -2.52
CA VAL A 507 -1.39 43.44 -1.36
C VAL A 507 0.04 42.97 -1.18
N THR A 508 0.53 43.00 0.06
CA THR A 508 1.83 42.46 0.42
C THR A 508 1.65 41.03 0.89
N VAL A 509 2.35 40.07 0.28
CA VAL A 509 2.44 38.70 0.77
C VAL A 509 3.85 38.49 1.33
N PRO A 510 4.03 38.41 2.67
CA PRO A 510 5.35 38.37 3.29
C PRO A 510 6.23 37.19 2.89
N ASP A 511 5.62 36.00 2.74
CA ASP A 511 6.30 34.73 2.46
C ASP A 511 5.24 33.68 2.00
N PRO A 512 5.66 32.55 1.39
CA PRO A 512 4.74 31.50 0.94
C PRO A 512 4.37 30.48 2.04
N SER A 513 4.58 30.76 3.33
CA SER A 513 4.37 29.77 4.40
C SER A 513 2.90 29.52 4.74
N SER A 514 2.63 28.33 5.29
CA SER A 514 1.32 27.99 5.83
C SER A 514 0.84 29.00 6.88
N LYS A 515 1.75 29.48 7.74
CA LYS A 515 1.46 30.45 8.80
C LYS A 515 0.99 31.79 8.23
N THR A 516 1.66 32.30 7.20
CA THR A 516 1.33 33.58 6.57
C THR A 516 0.02 33.50 5.79
N LEU A 517 -0.24 32.38 5.11
CA LEU A 517 -1.52 32.11 4.45
C LEU A 517 -2.68 31.96 5.45
N LEU A 518 -2.48 31.25 6.56
CA LEU A 518 -3.46 31.11 7.64
C LEU A 518 -3.75 32.46 8.32
N ALA A 519 -2.74 33.29 8.55
CA ALA A 519 -2.95 34.65 9.05
C ALA A 519 -3.76 35.50 8.06
N ALA A 520 -3.49 35.42 6.75
CA ALA A 520 -4.27 36.13 5.74
C ALA A 520 -5.73 35.64 5.67
N ILE A 521 -5.99 34.34 5.85
CA ILE A 521 -7.36 33.78 5.98
C ILE A 521 -8.07 34.37 7.21
N GLY A 522 -7.41 34.37 8.37
CA GLY A 522 -7.97 34.90 9.61
C GLY A 522 -8.27 36.40 9.53
N GLU A 523 -7.35 37.19 8.97
CA GLU A 523 -7.52 38.63 8.77
C GLU A 523 -8.66 38.91 7.79
N ARG A 524 -8.73 38.20 6.65
CA ARG A 524 -9.82 38.33 5.67
C ARG A 524 -11.19 37.99 6.26
N PHE A 525 -11.28 36.94 7.07
CA PHE A 525 -12.52 36.59 7.77
C PHE A 525 -12.94 37.66 8.79
N ALA A 526 -11.99 38.18 9.57
CA ALA A 526 -12.25 39.18 10.60
C ALA A 526 -12.58 40.58 10.05
N SER A 527 -12.05 40.93 8.87
CA SER A 527 -12.13 42.28 8.28
C SER A 527 -13.21 42.46 7.21
N ALA A 528 -13.88 41.40 6.76
CA ALA A 528 -14.93 41.51 5.74
C ALA A 528 -16.08 42.44 6.19
N ASP A 529 -16.46 43.41 5.35
CA ASP A 529 -17.40 44.49 5.71
C ASP A 529 -18.75 43.98 6.29
N ASP A 530 -19.29 42.90 5.70
CA ASP A 530 -20.56 42.31 6.11
C ASP A 530 -20.47 41.55 7.45
N VAL A 531 -19.28 41.03 7.82
CA VAL A 531 -19.05 40.28 9.08
C VAL A 531 -19.33 41.17 10.29
N ALA A 532 -18.97 42.45 10.25
CA ALA A 532 -19.32 43.39 11.32
C ALA A 532 -20.85 43.59 11.46
N GLY A 533 -21.61 43.45 10.37
CA GLY A 533 -23.08 43.45 10.38
C GLY A 533 -23.66 42.16 10.96
N LEU A 534 -23.16 41.02 10.49
CA LEU A 534 -23.58 39.69 10.89
C LEU A 534 -23.28 39.40 12.37
N ARG A 535 -22.07 39.74 12.88
CA ARG A 535 -21.75 39.67 14.33
C ARG A 535 -22.76 40.44 15.17
N ARG A 536 -23.16 41.64 14.74
CA ARG A 536 -24.15 42.46 15.44
C ARG A 536 -25.55 41.84 15.41
N ALA A 537 -25.94 41.15 14.34
CA ALA A 537 -27.21 40.42 14.28
C ALA A 537 -27.20 39.21 15.24
N LEU A 538 -26.14 38.40 15.20
CA LEU A 538 -25.95 37.26 16.09
C LEU A 538 -25.95 37.68 17.58
N ALA A 539 -25.26 38.77 17.92
CA ALA A 539 -25.24 39.32 19.28
C ALA A 539 -26.62 39.83 19.77
N ARG A 540 -27.60 40.04 18.87
CA ARG A 540 -29.00 40.35 19.21
C ARG A 540 -29.91 39.11 19.23
N GLY A 541 -29.38 37.93 18.92
CA GLY A 541 -30.16 36.70 18.76
C GLY A 541 -31.00 36.69 17.48
N GLU A 542 -30.64 37.47 16.47
CA GLU A 542 -31.31 37.48 15.17
C GLU A 542 -30.77 36.35 14.29
N ALA A 543 -31.65 35.66 13.57
CA ALA A 543 -31.24 34.63 12.61
C ALA A 543 -30.42 35.25 11.46
N ILE A 544 -29.30 34.61 11.11
CA ILE A 544 -28.44 35.04 10.02
C ILE A 544 -29.15 34.87 8.68
N ASN A 545 -29.31 35.98 7.94
CA ASN A 545 -29.96 35.94 6.63
C ASN A 545 -29.04 35.29 5.58
N PRO A 546 -29.46 34.18 4.95
CA PRO A 546 -28.66 33.49 3.94
C PRO A 546 -28.20 34.37 2.76
N VAL A 547 -29.03 35.34 2.34
CA VAL A 547 -28.71 36.28 1.24
C VAL A 547 -27.59 37.25 1.63
N THR A 548 -27.45 37.56 2.93
CA THR A 548 -26.34 38.37 3.46
C THR A 548 -25.05 37.57 3.52
N VAL A 549 -25.11 36.27 3.82
CA VAL A 549 -23.94 35.37 3.76
C VAL A 549 -23.42 35.24 2.33
N GLU A 550 -24.31 35.00 1.35
CA GLU A 550 -23.99 35.06 -0.07
C GLU A 550 -23.38 36.42 -0.49
N GLY A 551 -23.88 37.52 0.07
CA GLY A 551 -23.33 38.87 -0.14
C GLY A 551 -21.88 38.99 0.33
N SER A 552 -21.58 38.46 1.52
CA SER A 552 -20.23 38.40 2.08
C SER A 552 -19.27 37.59 1.20
N VAL A 553 -19.71 36.44 0.66
CA VAL A 553 -18.91 35.61 -0.26
C VAL A 553 -18.63 36.36 -1.57
N LEU A 554 -19.62 37.02 -2.16
CA LEU A 554 -19.42 37.87 -3.35
C LEU A 554 -18.54 39.10 -3.07
N SER A 555 -18.56 39.64 -1.86
CA SER A 555 -17.63 40.71 -1.45
C SER A 555 -16.19 40.18 -1.37
N MET A 556 -16.00 39.04 -0.71
CA MET A 556 -14.71 38.35 -0.61
C MET A 556 -14.12 38.01 -1.98
N SER A 557 -14.93 37.46 -2.90
CA SER A 557 -14.55 37.13 -4.27
C SER A 557 -14.06 38.37 -5.05
N ARG A 558 -14.79 39.50 -4.98
CA ARG A 558 -14.37 40.75 -5.63
C ARG A 558 -13.07 41.31 -5.08
N THR A 559 -12.90 41.33 -3.76
CA THR A 559 -11.64 41.74 -3.12
C THR A 559 -10.48 40.83 -3.54
N ALA A 560 -10.72 39.53 -3.66
CA ALA A 560 -9.73 38.56 -4.11
C ALA A 560 -9.32 38.80 -5.58
N LEU A 561 -10.27 39.09 -6.48
CA LEU A 561 -9.98 39.46 -7.87
C LEU A 561 -9.18 40.75 -8.00
N SER A 562 -9.49 41.79 -7.21
CA SER A 562 -8.71 43.03 -7.18
C SER A 562 -7.27 42.82 -6.68
N GLN A 563 -7.08 41.96 -5.68
CA GLN A 563 -5.75 41.56 -5.21
C GLN A 563 -4.98 40.78 -6.29
N TYR A 564 -5.64 39.85 -6.99
CA TYR A 564 -5.06 39.09 -8.08
C TYR A 564 -4.67 39.96 -9.28
N ALA A 565 -5.49 40.94 -9.67
CA ALA A 565 -5.14 41.85 -10.75
C ALA A 565 -3.79 42.56 -10.49
N SER A 566 -3.54 43.00 -9.24
CA SER A 566 -2.26 43.58 -8.86
C SER A 566 -1.08 42.60 -8.92
N MET A 567 -1.30 41.31 -8.69
CA MET A 567 -0.28 40.26 -8.84
C MET A 567 -0.03 39.94 -10.31
N ALA A 568 -1.09 39.78 -11.09
CA ALA A 568 -1.05 39.50 -12.52
C ALA A 568 -0.33 40.61 -13.30
N ASP A 569 -0.58 41.88 -12.98
CA ASP A 569 0.15 43.03 -13.54
C ASP A 569 1.66 42.94 -13.23
N SER A 570 2.00 42.56 -11.99
CA SER A 570 3.39 42.37 -11.56
C SER A 570 4.07 41.21 -12.30
N TRP A 571 3.41 40.07 -12.46
CA TRP A 571 3.96 38.91 -13.17
C TRP A 571 4.09 39.16 -14.66
N ALA A 572 3.14 39.87 -15.28
CA ALA A 572 3.25 40.28 -16.68
C ALA A 572 4.46 41.19 -16.91
N SER A 573 4.69 42.17 -16.03
CA SER A 573 5.88 43.03 -16.09
C SER A 573 7.20 42.25 -15.91
N LEU A 574 7.22 41.25 -15.02
CA LEU A 574 8.40 40.39 -14.82
C LEU A 574 8.63 39.45 -16.03
N LEU A 575 7.57 38.93 -16.65
CA LEU A 575 7.65 38.13 -17.87
C LEU A 575 8.22 38.94 -19.05
N ASP A 576 7.77 40.18 -19.23
CA ASP A 576 8.33 41.10 -20.24
C ASP A 576 9.83 41.39 -19.97
N GLN A 577 10.21 41.59 -18.70
CA GLN A 577 11.60 41.82 -18.26
C GLN A 577 12.51 40.61 -18.54
N VAL A 578 12.13 39.40 -18.10
CA VAL A 578 12.94 38.20 -18.35
C VAL A 578 12.94 37.79 -19.82
N GLY A 579 11.87 38.09 -20.57
CA GLY A 579 11.77 37.94 -22.02
C GLY A 579 12.67 38.90 -22.80
N ALA A 580 12.95 40.10 -22.25
CA ALA A 580 13.95 41.01 -22.77
C ALA A 580 15.41 40.59 -22.46
N GLY A 581 15.59 39.53 -21.67
CA GLY A 581 16.90 39.00 -21.27
C GLY A 581 17.47 39.63 -20.00
N GLU A 582 16.68 40.39 -19.24
CA GLU A 582 17.11 40.90 -17.93
C GLU A 582 17.04 39.79 -16.86
N PRO A 583 17.99 39.77 -15.89
CA PRO A 583 18.00 38.76 -14.84
C PRO A 583 16.87 38.98 -13.83
N LEU A 584 16.23 37.89 -13.40
CA LEU A 584 15.28 37.93 -12.27
C LEU A 584 16.06 37.99 -10.95
N SER A 585 15.78 38.98 -10.09
CA SER A 585 16.42 39.07 -8.78
C SER A 585 15.84 38.07 -7.78
N PHE A 586 16.63 37.76 -6.74
CA PHE A 586 16.18 36.91 -5.63
C PHE A 586 14.90 37.43 -4.95
N ASP A 587 14.78 38.75 -4.77
CA ASP A 587 13.62 39.36 -4.09
C ASP A 587 12.36 39.32 -4.98
N GLU A 588 12.49 39.54 -6.30
CA GLU A 588 11.39 39.35 -7.26
C GLU A 588 10.95 37.88 -7.31
N ALA A 589 11.90 36.94 -7.35
CA ALA A 589 11.60 35.51 -7.28
C ALA A 589 10.90 35.12 -5.96
N PHE A 590 11.33 35.67 -4.83
CA PHE A 590 10.68 35.42 -3.55
C PHE A 590 9.26 36.03 -3.50
N ALA A 591 9.06 37.21 -4.09
CA ALA A 591 7.75 37.83 -4.23
C ALA A 591 6.81 37.01 -5.14
N VAL A 592 7.27 36.55 -6.31
CA VAL A 592 6.50 35.69 -7.23
C VAL A 592 6.04 34.42 -6.52
N HIS A 593 6.94 33.71 -5.83
CA HIS A 593 6.57 32.47 -5.13
C HIS A 593 5.53 32.74 -4.02
N SER A 594 5.70 33.82 -3.25
CA SER A 594 4.76 34.23 -2.20
C SER A 594 3.39 34.59 -2.76
N GLN A 595 3.34 35.44 -3.79
CA GLN A 595 2.11 35.86 -4.46
C GLN A 595 1.40 34.68 -5.13
N LEU A 596 2.12 33.77 -5.78
CA LEU A 596 1.52 32.59 -6.40
C LEU A 596 0.91 31.66 -5.34
N ALA A 597 1.63 31.40 -4.24
CA ALA A 597 1.08 30.61 -3.13
C ALA A 597 -0.21 31.21 -2.57
N TYR A 598 -0.28 32.55 -2.44
CA TYR A 598 -1.49 33.28 -2.03
C TYR A 598 -2.62 33.21 -3.07
N ALA A 599 -2.30 33.37 -4.36
CA ALA A 599 -3.27 33.33 -5.43
C ALA A 599 -3.95 31.95 -5.51
N GLU A 600 -3.18 30.88 -5.50
CA GLU A 600 -3.72 29.52 -5.61
C GLU A 600 -4.47 29.08 -4.34
N ARG A 601 -3.96 29.40 -3.15
CA ARG A 601 -4.48 28.86 -1.88
C ARG A 601 -5.53 29.74 -1.21
N LEU A 602 -5.65 31.01 -1.59
CA LEU A 602 -6.59 31.96 -0.97
C LEU A 602 -7.43 32.77 -1.97
N ILE A 603 -6.91 33.10 -3.15
CA ILE A 603 -7.72 33.80 -4.16
C ILE A 603 -8.62 32.81 -4.89
N SER A 604 -8.06 31.75 -5.49
CA SER A 604 -8.83 30.82 -6.32
C SER A 604 -10.06 30.23 -5.58
N PRO A 605 -9.97 29.71 -4.34
CA PRO A 605 -11.14 29.18 -3.63
C PRO A 605 -12.22 30.24 -3.39
N ALA A 606 -11.82 31.46 -3.06
CA ALA A 606 -12.74 32.58 -2.81
C ALA A 606 -13.42 33.09 -4.09
N VAL A 607 -12.72 33.07 -5.23
CA VAL A 607 -13.28 33.44 -6.53
C VAL A 607 -14.32 32.42 -6.97
N THR A 608 -13.97 31.13 -6.99
CA THR A 608 -14.89 30.05 -7.39
C THR A 608 -16.13 29.96 -6.51
N ALA A 609 -16.01 30.19 -5.19
CA ALA A 609 -17.17 30.29 -4.32
C ALA A 609 -18.08 31.50 -4.66
N GLY A 610 -17.49 32.62 -5.09
CA GLY A 610 -18.24 33.77 -5.61
C GLY A 610 -18.94 33.48 -6.94
N GLU A 611 -18.29 32.73 -7.83
CA GLU A 611 -18.87 32.28 -9.10
C GLU A 611 -20.06 31.35 -8.88
N LEU A 612 -19.95 30.40 -7.95
CA LEU A 612 -21.07 29.54 -7.51
C LEU A 612 -22.26 30.36 -6.98
N VAL A 613 -22.00 31.36 -6.13
CA VAL A 613 -23.07 32.27 -5.64
C VAL A 613 -23.66 33.12 -6.79
N ALA A 614 -22.85 33.53 -7.76
CA ALA A 614 -23.33 34.29 -8.91
C ALA A 614 -24.20 33.43 -9.84
N ALA A 615 -23.79 32.20 -10.13
CA ALA A 615 -24.57 31.22 -10.89
C ALA A 615 -25.89 30.91 -10.18
N ALA A 616 -25.85 30.61 -8.88
CA ALA A 616 -27.04 30.38 -8.06
C ALA A 616 -27.97 31.61 -7.98
N ARG A 617 -27.49 32.83 -8.21
CA ARG A 617 -28.35 34.04 -8.28
C ARG A 617 -28.89 34.32 -9.68
N ALA A 618 -28.28 33.76 -10.71
CA ALA A 618 -28.72 33.87 -12.10
C ALA A 618 -29.69 32.75 -12.52
N ALA A 619 -29.59 31.57 -11.90
CA ALA A 619 -30.40 30.40 -12.21
C ALA A 619 -31.88 30.52 -11.77
N ASP A 620 -32.80 30.06 -12.60
CA ASP A 620 -34.26 30.11 -12.36
C ASP A 620 -34.70 29.39 -11.08
N ARG A 621 -33.97 28.33 -10.68
CA ARG A 621 -34.23 27.56 -9.45
C ARG A 621 -33.26 27.88 -8.31
N GLY A 622 -32.40 28.88 -8.49
CA GLY A 622 -31.36 29.23 -7.53
C GLY A 622 -30.42 28.06 -7.20
N TRP A 623 -30.14 27.84 -5.92
CA TRP A 623 -29.36 26.69 -5.43
C TRP A 623 -29.98 25.31 -5.74
N ASP A 624 -31.25 25.26 -6.15
CA ASP A 624 -31.90 24.00 -6.51
C ASP A 624 -31.75 23.61 -7.99
N ASP A 625 -31.11 24.46 -8.79
CA ASP A 625 -30.84 24.21 -10.20
C ASP A 625 -29.86 23.04 -10.43
N LEU A 626 -30.01 22.33 -11.54
CA LEU A 626 -29.17 21.16 -11.86
C LEU A 626 -27.76 21.57 -12.26
N GLU A 627 -27.61 22.68 -13.00
CA GLU A 627 -26.30 23.20 -13.40
C GLU A 627 -25.51 23.68 -12.17
N VAL A 628 -26.18 24.41 -11.26
CA VAL A 628 -25.58 24.88 -10.00
C VAL A 628 -25.20 23.71 -9.08
N LYS A 629 -25.99 22.63 -9.05
CA LYS A 629 -25.66 21.41 -8.29
C LYS A 629 -24.45 20.70 -8.87
N ALA A 630 -24.38 20.50 -10.20
CA ALA A 630 -23.20 19.93 -10.84
C ALA A 630 -21.93 20.74 -10.55
N MET A 631 -21.99 22.08 -10.63
CA MET A 631 -20.87 22.95 -10.26
C MET A 631 -20.46 22.83 -8.77
N MET A 632 -21.41 22.52 -7.87
CA MET A 632 -21.11 22.28 -6.45
C MET A 632 -20.51 20.89 -6.21
N ASP A 633 -20.94 19.87 -6.95
CA ASP A 633 -20.42 18.50 -6.85
C ASP A 633 -18.97 18.42 -7.39
N ASP A 634 -18.64 19.20 -8.43
CA ASP A 634 -17.27 19.40 -8.94
C ASP A 634 -16.36 20.19 -7.96
N TYR A 635 -16.94 20.90 -6.99
CA TYR A 635 -16.16 21.70 -6.05
C TYR A 635 -15.57 20.82 -4.94
N ALA A 636 -14.31 20.42 -5.12
CA ALA A 636 -13.56 19.56 -4.20
C ALA A 636 -13.68 20.03 -2.74
N SER A 637 -14.49 19.32 -1.95
CA SER A 637 -14.61 19.54 -0.52
C SER A 637 -13.50 18.82 0.22
N CYS A 638 -12.84 19.54 1.13
CA CYS A 638 -11.88 18.99 2.08
C CYS A 638 -12.38 19.26 3.50
N GLU A 639 -12.10 18.37 4.44
CA GLU A 639 -12.38 18.60 5.85
C GLU A 639 -11.13 19.15 6.56
N PRO A 640 -11.07 20.46 6.88
CA PRO A 640 -9.94 21.01 7.61
C PRO A 640 -9.92 20.47 9.05
N ARG A 641 -8.72 20.34 9.62
CA ARG A 641 -8.55 19.84 10.99
C ARG A 641 -9.36 20.67 11.99
N SER A 642 -9.90 20.00 13.01
CA SER A 642 -10.66 20.66 14.08
C SER A 642 -9.88 21.84 14.67
N GLY A 643 -10.47 23.03 14.64
CA GLY A 643 -9.83 24.27 15.10
C GLY A 643 -8.97 25.00 14.06
N ALA A 644 -8.91 24.58 12.79
CA ALA A 644 -8.13 25.26 11.75
C ALA A 644 -8.47 26.75 11.62
N LEU A 645 -9.75 27.12 11.56
CA LEU A 645 -10.17 28.53 11.54
C LEU A 645 -9.76 29.29 12.81
N ARG A 646 -9.76 28.63 13.98
CA ARG A 646 -9.24 29.24 15.22
C ARG A 646 -7.75 29.54 15.08
N GLY A 647 -6.96 28.59 14.58
CA GLY A 647 -5.53 28.77 14.33
C GLY A 647 -5.24 29.88 13.31
N ALA A 648 -6.08 30.02 12.27
CA ALA A 648 -6.01 31.12 11.31
C ALA A 648 -6.27 32.49 11.98
N LEU A 649 -7.33 32.61 12.78
CA LEU A 649 -7.64 33.83 13.53
C LEU A 649 -6.56 34.18 14.57
N GLU A 650 -6.00 33.19 15.25
CA GLU A 650 -4.90 33.36 16.20
C GLU A 650 -3.59 33.76 15.50
N ALA A 651 -3.29 33.18 14.33
CA ALA A 651 -2.15 33.57 13.49
C ALA A 651 -2.28 35.01 12.96
N ALA A 652 -3.51 35.46 12.68
CA ALA A 652 -3.86 36.82 12.32
C ALA A 652 -3.82 37.81 13.51
N GLY A 653 -3.60 37.34 14.74
CA GLY A 653 -3.63 38.17 15.94
C GLY A 653 -5.01 38.75 16.29
N VAL A 654 -6.08 38.12 15.80
CA VAL A 654 -7.46 38.63 15.93
C VAL A 654 -8.00 38.41 17.35
N ALA A 655 -8.50 39.48 17.97
CA ALA A 655 -9.22 39.42 19.24
C ALA A 655 -10.63 38.83 19.06
N ASP A 656 -11.24 38.36 20.15
CA ASP A 656 -12.60 37.80 20.18
C ASP A 656 -12.82 36.60 19.25
N THR A 657 -11.83 35.70 19.13
CA THR A 657 -11.90 34.50 18.27
C THR A 657 -13.16 33.66 18.52
N GLY A 658 -13.64 33.60 19.76
CA GLY A 658 -14.89 32.90 20.12
C GLY A 658 -16.13 33.42 19.40
N ASP A 659 -16.29 34.74 19.28
CA ASP A 659 -17.43 35.36 18.58
C ASP A 659 -17.39 35.08 17.07
N LEU A 660 -16.19 35.12 16.50
CA LEU A 660 -15.96 34.89 15.07
C LEU A 660 -16.20 33.43 14.70
N LEU A 661 -15.81 32.48 15.56
CA LEU A 661 -16.11 31.05 15.40
C LEU A 661 -17.61 30.76 15.59
N ALA A 662 -18.28 31.45 16.51
CA ALA A 662 -19.74 31.34 16.67
C ALA A 662 -20.48 31.86 15.42
N LEU A 663 -20.02 32.99 14.85
CA LEU A 663 -20.57 33.50 13.61
C LEU A 663 -20.31 32.56 12.42
N ASP A 664 -19.11 32.00 12.29
CA ASP A 664 -18.79 31.05 11.23
C ASP A 664 -19.74 29.84 11.23
N ALA A 665 -20.01 29.27 12.41
CA ALA A 665 -20.96 28.18 12.57
C ALA A 665 -22.37 28.55 12.08
N GLU A 666 -22.88 29.73 12.44
CA GLU A 666 -24.19 30.21 12.00
C GLU A 666 -24.23 30.55 10.49
N MET A 667 -23.14 31.08 9.93
CA MET A 667 -23.01 31.36 8.50
C MET A 667 -23.01 30.06 7.67
N ARG A 668 -22.33 29.00 8.14
CA ARG A 668 -22.37 27.66 7.52
C ARG A 668 -23.77 27.05 7.53
N VAL A 669 -24.51 27.19 8.63
CA VAL A 669 -25.91 26.72 8.74
C VAL A 669 -26.83 27.51 7.81
N ALA A 670 -26.64 28.83 7.69
CA ALA A 670 -27.44 29.66 6.78
C ALA A 670 -27.13 29.39 5.30
N ARG A 671 -25.84 29.18 4.95
CA ARG A 671 -25.36 28.86 3.60
C ARG A 671 -24.10 27.97 3.60
N PRO A 672 -24.20 26.69 3.19
CA PRO A 672 -23.05 25.79 3.11
C PRO A 672 -21.88 26.28 2.25
N ILE A 673 -22.14 27.04 1.17
CA ILE A 673 -21.09 27.58 0.29
C ILE A 673 -20.07 28.47 1.01
N HIS A 674 -20.47 29.13 2.11
CA HIS A 674 -19.54 29.89 2.96
C HIS A 674 -18.51 28.97 3.63
N GLY A 675 -18.96 27.80 4.10
CA GLY A 675 -18.08 26.78 4.66
C GLY A 675 -17.09 26.25 3.63
N LEU A 676 -17.60 25.83 2.46
CA LEU A 676 -16.79 25.31 1.35
C LEU A 676 -15.65 26.27 0.96
N ALA A 677 -15.94 27.57 0.84
CA ALA A 677 -14.94 28.59 0.48
C ALA A 677 -13.81 28.72 1.51
N ILE A 678 -14.14 28.68 2.80
CA ILE A 678 -13.18 28.79 3.90
C ILE A 678 -12.39 27.50 4.07
N ASP A 679 -13.06 26.36 3.97
CA ASP A 679 -12.48 25.05 4.21
C ASP A 679 -11.43 24.72 3.14
N ALA A 680 -11.75 24.93 1.86
CA ALA A 680 -10.80 24.78 0.75
C ALA A 680 -9.54 25.63 0.97
N ALA A 681 -9.69 26.91 1.36
CA ALA A 681 -8.55 27.79 1.65
C ALA A 681 -7.74 27.33 2.88
N LEU A 682 -8.40 26.86 3.95
CA LEU A 682 -7.72 26.36 5.15
C LEU A 682 -6.90 25.09 4.85
N CYS A 683 -7.44 24.13 4.09
CA CYS A 683 -6.71 22.93 3.69
C CYS A 683 -5.49 23.31 2.84
N ALA A 684 -5.70 24.05 1.76
CA ALA A 684 -4.66 24.44 0.81
C ALA A 684 -3.53 25.25 1.49
N ALA A 685 -3.87 26.13 2.45
CA ALA A 685 -2.88 26.84 3.26
C ALA A 685 -2.02 25.90 4.12
N THR A 686 -2.58 24.83 4.70
CA THR A 686 -1.79 23.87 5.52
C THR A 686 -0.81 23.03 4.71
N GLU A 687 -1.00 22.90 3.41
CA GLU A 687 -0.11 22.13 2.52
C GLU A 687 1.08 22.97 2.01
N ALA A 688 1.00 24.29 2.04
CA ALA A 688 2.05 25.19 1.53
C ALA A 688 3.46 24.86 2.07
N ASP A 689 3.62 24.59 3.37
CA ASP A 689 4.93 24.25 3.95
C ASP A 689 5.46 22.89 3.46
N ARG A 690 4.59 21.96 3.08
CA ARG A 690 4.97 20.68 2.44
C ARG A 690 5.49 20.95 1.04
N ASP A 691 4.77 21.74 0.25
CA ASP A 691 5.10 22.01 -1.16
C ASP A 691 6.39 22.83 -1.27
N ASN A 692 6.52 23.88 -0.45
CA ASN A 692 7.75 24.65 -0.24
C ASN A 692 8.94 23.73 0.11
N SER A 693 8.68 22.70 0.93
CA SER A 693 9.70 21.72 1.32
C SER A 693 10.04 20.73 0.22
N LEU A 694 9.11 20.40 -0.67
CA LEU A 694 9.34 19.52 -1.82
C LEU A 694 10.13 20.26 -2.90
N LEU A 695 9.75 21.50 -3.23
CA LEU A 695 10.50 22.38 -4.14
C LEU A 695 11.97 22.52 -3.71
N LEU A 696 12.23 22.90 -2.45
CA LEU A 696 13.61 23.04 -1.93
C LEU A 696 14.39 21.71 -1.91
N ARG A 697 13.72 20.55 -1.83
CA ARG A 697 14.39 19.24 -1.92
C ARG A 697 14.75 18.88 -3.36
N ARG A 698 13.82 19.04 -4.31
CA ARG A 698 14.03 18.81 -5.75
C ARG A 698 15.18 19.66 -6.32
N LEU A 699 15.37 20.85 -5.78
CA LEU A 699 16.49 21.75 -6.12
C LEU A 699 17.80 21.46 -5.35
N SER A 700 17.86 20.38 -4.56
CA SER A 700 18.98 20.04 -3.66
C SER A 700 19.34 21.12 -2.62
N ILE A 701 18.44 22.08 -2.33
CA ILE A 701 18.60 23.14 -1.31
C ILE A 701 18.26 22.59 0.08
N SER A 702 18.96 21.52 0.48
CA SER A 702 18.70 20.79 1.72
C SER A 702 19.56 21.24 2.92
N SER A 703 20.61 22.04 2.69
CA SER A 703 21.56 22.47 3.71
C SER A 703 21.55 23.98 4.00
N ASN A 704 20.86 24.80 3.20
CA ASN A 704 20.84 26.25 3.37
C ASN A 704 19.82 26.69 4.44
N LEU A 705 20.30 27.29 5.54
CA LEU A 705 19.44 27.75 6.63
C LEU A 705 18.74 29.09 6.32
N ALA A 706 19.38 29.99 5.57
CA ALA A 706 18.85 31.32 5.28
C ALA A 706 17.58 31.24 4.43
N ILE A 707 17.63 30.52 3.30
CA ILE A 707 16.47 30.35 2.41
C ILE A 707 15.37 29.55 3.12
N ARG A 708 15.75 28.52 3.90
CA ARG A 708 14.77 27.75 4.69
C ARG A 708 14.01 28.59 5.71
N ARG A 709 14.58 29.67 6.25
CA ARG A 709 13.89 30.63 7.14
C ARG A 709 12.97 31.60 6.40
N LEU A 710 13.19 31.80 5.11
CA LEU A 710 12.33 32.66 4.27
C LEU A 710 11.11 31.88 3.75
N VAL A 711 11.30 30.62 3.35
CA VAL A 711 10.24 29.80 2.70
C VAL A 711 9.51 28.87 3.69
N ARG A 712 10.04 28.65 4.90
CA ARG A 712 9.31 28.02 6.02
C ARG A 712 9.20 29.01 7.18
N PRO A 713 8.10 28.98 7.95
CA PRO A 713 7.94 29.88 9.07
C PRO A 713 8.96 29.51 10.15
N GLU A 714 9.52 30.52 10.82
CA GLU A 714 10.29 30.30 12.04
C GLU A 714 9.37 29.59 13.04
N ALA A 715 9.80 28.40 13.49
CA ALA A 715 9.00 27.56 14.36
C ALA A 715 8.58 28.38 15.58
N ALA A 716 7.27 28.50 15.79
CA ALA A 716 6.74 29.17 16.97
C ALA A 716 7.46 28.60 18.19
N THR A 717 8.05 29.48 19.00
CA THR A 717 8.70 29.09 20.27
C THR A 717 7.74 28.15 20.99
N ALA A 718 8.21 26.93 21.26
CA ALA A 718 7.36 25.83 21.70
C ALA A 718 6.37 26.33 22.75
N PRO A 719 5.05 26.05 22.60
CA PRO A 719 4.04 26.62 23.47
C PRO A 719 4.46 26.36 24.91
N ALA A 720 4.46 27.43 25.73
CA ALA A 720 4.99 27.38 27.09
C ALA A 720 4.38 26.15 27.80
N PRO A 721 5.21 25.26 28.38
CA PRO A 721 4.76 23.95 28.82
C PRO A 721 3.53 24.09 29.71
N GLU A 722 2.45 23.37 29.39
CA GLU A 722 1.19 23.49 30.14
C GLU A 722 1.49 23.34 31.62
N THR A 723 1.10 24.32 32.42
CA THR A 723 1.40 24.30 33.86
C THR A 723 0.22 23.70 34.61
N HIS A 724 0.50 22.71 35.45
CA HIS A 724 -0.46 22.18 36.40
C HIS A 724 -0.25 22.80 37.77
N ARG A 725 -1.30 23.42 38.30
CA ARG A 725 -1.37 23.79 39.71
C ARG A 725 -1.84 22.59 40.50
N LEU A 726 -1.08 22.22 41.53
CA LEU A 726 -1.33 21.01 42.29
C LEU A 726 -0.94 21.15 43.76
N ARG A 727 -1.54 20.33 44.62
CA ARG A 727 -1.21 20.19 46.03
C ARG A 727 -0.79 18.75 46.31
N ILE A 728 0.26 18.58 47.10
CA ILE A 728 0.67 17.27 47.60
C ILE A 728 -0.27 16.92 48.76
N LEU A 729 -0.76 15.69 48.74
CA LEU A 729 -1.51 15.08 49.82
C LEU A 729 -0.62 14.02 50.48
N ALA A 730 -0.58 13.99 51.81
CA ALA A 730 0.08 12.93 52.56
C ALA A 730 -0.75 12.50 53.78
N ARG A 731 -0.72 11.21 54.13
CA ARG A 731 -1.24 10.69 55.40
C ARG A 731 -0.35 9.58 55.96
N ILE A 732 -0.39 9.41 57.28
CA ILE A 732 0.21 8.25 57.95
C ILE A 732 -0.81 7.11 57.93
N GLY A 733 -0.46 5.95 57.38
CA GLY A 733 -1.27 4.74 57.39
C GLY A 733 -1.29 4.07 58.77
N ASP A 734 -2.23 3.16 58.99
CA ASP A 734 -2.29 2.39 60.24
C ASP A 734 -1.13 1.38 60.39
N ASP A 735 -0.42 1.11 59.29
CA ASP A 735 0.85 0.38 59.24
C ASP A 735 2.08 1.29 59.43
N GLY A 736 1.87 2.56 59.78
CA GLY A 736 2.88 3.59 59.97
C GLY A 736 3.39 4.24 58.68
N ARG A 737 3.23 3.64 57.50
CA ARG A 737 3.80 4.15 56.24
C ARG A 737 3.14 5.44 55.77
N ILE A 738 3.88 6.26 55.03
CA ILE A 738 3.39 7.54 54.53
C ILE A 738 2.80 7.34 53.13
N GLU A 739 1.48 7.49 53.01
CA GLU A 739 0.77 7.40 51.73
C GLU A 739 0.66 8.79 51.08
N HIS A 740 1.03 8.86 49.81
CA HIS A 740 1.04 10.10 49.02
C HIS A 740 0.01 10.10 47.89
N ALA A 741 -0.54 11.27 47.62
CA ALA A 741 -1.37 11.57 46.46
C ALA A 741 -1.15 13.03 46.01
N VAL A 742 -1.75 13.41 44.89
CA VAL A 742 -1.75 14.79 44.38
C VAL A 742 -3.19 15.22 44.11
N GLU A 743 -3.55 16.44 44.46
CA GLU A 743 -4.83 17.09 44.13
C GLU A 743 -4.56 18.20 43.11
N LEU A 744 -5.10 18.09 41.89
CA LEU A 744 -5.02 19.15 40.87
C LEU A 744 -5.99 20.29 41.18
N ASP A 745 -5.79 21.46 40.58
CA ASP A 745 -6.71 22.60 40.66
C ASP A 745 -8.13 22.30 40.15
N SER A 746 -8.27 21.39 39.18
CA SER A 746 -9.55 20.77 38.77
C SER A 746 -10.26 19.95 39.87
N GLY A 747 -9.65 19.78 41.05
CA GLY A 747 -10.13 18.93 42.13
C GLY A 747 -9.88 17.43 41.93
N ARG A 748 -9.34 17.01 40.78
CA ARG A 748 -9.01 15.61 40.50
C ARG A 748 -7.86 15.14 41.37
N ARG A 749 -8.05 14.06 42.12
CA ARG A 749 -6.98 13.39 42.88
C ARG A 749 -6.29 12.32 42.04
N ILE A 750 -4.96 12.34 42.04
CA ILE A 750 -4.09 11.38 41.38
C ILE A 750 -3.31 10.60 42.44
N LEU A 751 -3.29 9.29 42.26
CA LEU A 751 -2.83 8.32 43.23
C LEU A 751 -1.68 7.52 42.59
N PRO A 752 -0.39 7.92 42.76
CA PRO A 752 0.77 7.31 42.09
C PRO A 752 0.97 5.84 42.45
N SER A 753 1.78 5.08 41.70
CA SER A 753 2.17 3.71 42.08
C SER A 753 3.68 3.52 41.92
N PRO A 754 4.45 3.29 43.01
CA PRO A 754 4.03 3.18 44.41
C PRO A 754 3.58 4.51 45.04
N ARG A 755 2.71 4.43 46.06
CA ARG A 755 2.23 5.59 46.87
C ARG A 755 2.70 5.60 48.32
N PHE A 756 3.05 4.45 48.85
CA PHE A 756 3.48 4.26 50.24
C PHE A 756 5.00 4.36 50.29
N LEU A 757 5.51 5.22 51.16
CA LEU A 757 6.93 5.35 51.47
C LEU A 757 7.16 4.95 52.93
N ASP A 758 8.31 4.32 53.20
CA ASP A 758 8.58 3.71 54.50
C ASP A 758 8.85 4.77 55.57
N ALA A 759 8.08 4.75 56.67
CA ALA A 759 8.24 5.71 57.77
C ALA A 759 9.51 5.47 58.60
N ASP A 760 10.13 4.30 58.48
CA ASP A 760 11.38 3.93 59.15
C ASP A 760 12.63 4.49 58.44
N ALA A 761 12.45 5.37 57.44
CA ALA A 761 13.55 6.04 56.76
C ALA A 761 14.41 6.86 57.73
N HIS A 762 15.72 6.89 57.47
CA HIS A 762 16.64 7.66 58.30
C HIS A 762 16.33 9.17 58.19
N ALA A 763 16.36 9.87 59.32
CA ALA A 763 16.05 11.30 59.37
C ALA A 763 16.95 12.08 58.40
N GLY A 764 16.33 12.87 57.50
CA GLY A 764 16.98 13.62 56.45
C GLY A 764 17.05 12.93 55.08
N THR A 765 16.76 11.63 54.96
CA THR A 765 16.78 10.89 53.68
C THR A 765 15.50 11.11 52.88
N TRP A 766 15.61 11.57 51.63
CA TRP A 766 14.49 11.68 50.70
C TRP A 766 14.08 10.32 50.11
N GLN A 767 12.78 10.08 50.07
CA GLN A 767 12.10 8.99 49.35
C GLN A 767 11.18 9.58 48.28
N PHE A 768 10.78 8.78 47.29
CA PHE A 768 10.01 9.23 46.11
C PHE A 768 8.85 8.29 45.77
N SER A 769 7.69 8.85 45.41
CA SER A 769 6.56 8.10 44.85
C SER A 769 6.86 7.59 43.44
N GLY A 770 5.96 6.74 42.92
CA GLY A 770 5.82 6.53 41.49
C GLY A 770 5.32 7.78 40.76
N ASP A 771 5.24 7.67 39.42
CA ASP A 771 4.89 8.79 38.54
C ASP A 771 3.46 9.31 38.77
N ILE A 772 3.33 10.63 38.74
CA ILE A 772 2.07 11.36 38.62
C ILE A 772 1.83 11.63 37.14
N ARG A 773 0.77 11.02 36.57
CA ARG A 773 0.43 11.12 35.15
C ARG A 773 -0.88 11.86 34.95
N VAL A 774 -0.88 12.81 34.02
CA VAL A 774 -2.04 13.56 33.54
C VAL A 774 -2.08 13.33 32.04
N TRP A 775 -2.87 12.35 31.61
CA TRP A 775 -2.85 11.87 30.23
C TRP A 775 -2.94 13.02 29.21
N PRO A 776 -2.06 13.08 28.19
CA PRO A 776 -1.03 12.07 27.83
C PRO A 776 0.33 12.20 28.55
N HIS A 777 0.51 13.18 29.43
CA HIS A 777 1.81 13.57 29.99
C HIS A 777 2.16 12.95 31.36
N THR A 778 3.46 12.91 31.67
CA THR A 778 3.97 12.67 33.03
C THR A 778 4.36 14.01 33.66
N VAL A 779 3.87 14.28 34.87
CA VAL A 779 4.06 15.56 35.56
C VAL A 779 5.27 15.52 36.48
N GLY A 780 5.51 14.39 37.17
CA GLY A 780 6.61 14.24 38.11
C GLY A 780 6.32 13.23 39.22
N LYS A 781 6.96 13.39 40.38
CA LYS A 781 6.87 12.51 41.56
C LYS A 781 6.76 13.34 42.83
N VAL A 782 6.04 12.82 43.82
CA VAL A 782 6.10 13.34 45.20
C VAL A 782 7.38 12.84 45.85
N ARG A 783 8.04 13.70 46.62
CA ARG A 783 9.15 13.33 47.51
C ARG A 783 8.79 13.63 48.96
N SER A 784 9.30 12.82 49.89
CA SER A 784 9.17 13.09 51.33
C SER A 784 10.40 12.66 52.11
N ARG A 785 10.63 13.26 53.28
CA ARG A 785 11.66 12.82 54.25
C ARG A 785 11.19 13.00 55.70
N PRO A 786 11.50 12.07 56.61
CA PRO A 786 11.34 12.31 58.04
C PRO A 786 12.42 13.26 58.55
N LEU A 787 12.07 14.10 59.53
CA LEU A 787 12.96 15.06 60.19
C LEU A 787 13.26 14.62 61.63
N ALA A 788 14.38 15.10 62.17
CA ALA A 788 14.82 14.78 63.54
C ALA A 788 13.88 15.30 64.65
N ASP A 789 12.95 16.21 64.32
CA ASP A 789 11.90 16.70 65.22
C ASP A 789 10.57 15.92 65.12
N GLY A 790 10.56 14.83 64.34
CA GLY A 790 9.40 13.95 64.16
C GLY A 790 8.39 14.41 63.10
N ARG A 791 8.63 15.54 62.41
CA ARG A 791 7.82 15.95 61.25
C ARG A 791 8.22 15.17 59.99
N VAL A 792 7.33 15.11 59.01
CA VAL A 792 7.67 14.70 57.64
C VAL A 792 7.64 15.93 56.74
N GLU A 793 8.71 16.17 56.01
CA GLU A 793 8.78 17.19 54.96
C GLU A 793 8.33 16.59 53.61
N LEU A 794 7.60 17.37 52.82
CA LEU A 794 6.98 17.02 51.55
C LEU A 794 7.48 17.97 50.44
N GLY A 795 7.73 17.44 49.26
CA GLY A 795 8.05 18.22 48.08
C GLY A 795 7.67 17.49 46.80
N PHE A 796 7.91 18.11 45.67
CA PHE A 796 7.67 17.54 44.35
C PHE A 796 8.94 17.61 43.50
N ILE A 797 9.09 16.69 42.56
CA ILE A 797 10.10 16.75 41.51
C ILE A 797 9.39 16.53 40.17
N SER A 798 9.49 17.47 39.23
CA SER A 798 8.87 17.36 37.90
C SER A 798 9.53 16.31 37.03
N ALA A 799 8.89 15.97 35.91
CA ALA A 799 9.43 15.01 34.94
C ALA A 799 10.77 15.46 34.32
N ASP A 800 11.05 16.77 34.26
CA ASP A 800 12.34 17.35 33.85
C ASP A 800 13.41 17.36 34.96
N GLY A 801 13.06 16.96 36.19
CA GLY A 801 13.95 16.93 37.35
C GLY A 801 13.96 18.20 38.22
N THR A 802 13.16 19.23 37.89
CA THR A 802 13.05 20.45 38.71
C THR A 802 12.39 20.17 40.06
N GLU A 803 13.00 20.65 41.15
CA GLU A 803 12.49 20.45 42.50
C GLU A 803 11.57 21.60 42.95
N PHE A 804 10.41 21.25 43.53
CA PHE A 804 9.46 22.18 44.10
C PHE A 804 9.25 21.88 45.59
N THR A 805 9.27 22.93 46.41
CA THR A 805 9.01 22.85 47.86
C THR A 805 7.88 23.81 48.19
N PRO A 806 6.69 23.32 48.58
CA PRO A 806 5.57 24.19 48.95
C PRO A 806 5.88 25.02 50.21
N ASP A 807 5.32 26.23 50.32
CA ASP A 807 5.40 27.05 51.55
C ASP A 807 4.91 26.30 52.81
N ILE A 808 3.84 25.49 52.65
CA ILE A 808 3.36 24.57 53.68
C ILE A 808 3.74 23.15 53.23
N ALA A 809 4.90 22.66 53.66
CA ALA A 809 5.50 21.42 53.22
C ALA A 809 5.57 20.31 54.29
N TYR A 810 4.75 20.32 55.35
CA TYR A 810 4.98 19.43 56.49
C TYR A 810 3.74 18.67 56.99
N VAL A 811 3.92 17.38 57.29
CA VAL A 811 3.06 16.62 58.21
C VAL A 811 3.57 16.86 59.64
N PRO A 812 2.71 17.26 60.60
CA PRO A 812 3.12 17.50 61.99
C PRO A 812 3.62 16.23 62.69
N ALA A 813 4.54 16.42 63.65
CA ALA A 813 4.97 15.34 64.54
C ALA A 813 3.78 14.84 65.38
N GLY A 814 3.59 13.52 65.44
CA GLY A 814 2.46 12.90 66.15
C GLY A 814 1.09 13.08 65.46
N ALA A 815 1.06 13.32 64.15
CA ALA A 815 -0.18 13.36 63.38
C ALA A 815 -1.00 12.05 63.50
N PRO A 816 -2.34 12.12 63.61
CA PRO A 816 -3.19 10.94 63.67
C PRO A 816 -3.17 10.13 62.37
N THR A 817 -3.27 8.81 62.47
CA THR A 817 -3.34 7.92 61.29
C THR A 817 -4.62 8.16 60.49
N GLY A 818 -4.58 7.84 59.19
CA GLY A 818 -5.70 7.96 58.27
C GLY A 818 -6.03 9.38 57.77
N VAL A 819 -5.55 10.44 58.44
CA VAL A 819 -5.88 11.84 58.14
C VAL A 819 -4.99 12.41 57.02
N TRP A 820 -5.62 12.94 55.96
CA TRP A 820 -4.95 13.59 54.83
C TRP A 820 -4.58 15.05 55.13
N PHE A 821 -3.28 15.32 55.15
CA PHE A 821 -2.70 16.65 55.14
C PHE A 821 -2.53 17.15 53.70
N ARG A 822 -2.61 18.46 53.51
CA ARG A 822 -2.42 19.13 52.21
C ARG A 822 -1.29 20.13 52.32
N THR A 823 -0.45 20.20 51.29
CA THR A 823 0.49 21.30 51.15
C THR A 823 -0.20 22.57 50.65
N SER A 824 0.53 23.68 50.65
CA SER A 824 0.18 24.79 49.77
C SER A 824 0.26 24.36 48.30
N GLU A 825 -0.34 25.15 47.43
CA GLU A 825 -0.38 24.92 45.98
C GLU A 825 0.98 25.26 45.35
N ILE A 826 1.40 24.43 44.39
CA ILE A 826 2.59 24.65 43.58
C ILE A 826 2.23 24.53 42.10
N THR A 827 2.94 25.30 41.26
CA THR A 827 2.77 25.32 39.80
C THR A 827 3.91 24.55 39.16
N VAL A 828 3.61 23.50 38.40
CA VAL A 828 4.58 22.57 37.83
C VAL A 828 4.40 22.48 36.30
N PRO A 829 5.46 22.62 35.48
CA PRO A 829 5.35 22.46 34.03
C PRO A 829 5.15 20.98 33.64
N THR A 830 4.39 20.74 32.57
CA THR A 830 4.35 19.44 31.90
C THR A 830 5.58 19.23 31.02
N THR A 831 6.05 17.99 30.94
CA THR A 831 7.04 17.59 29.95
C THR A 831 6.37 16.64 28.96
N PRO A 832 6.42 16.91 27.64
CA PRO A 832 6.04 15.93 26.64
C PRO A 832 6.85 14.64 26.84
N MET A 833 6.24 13.47 26.64
CA MET A 833 7.04 12.26 26.52
C MET A 833 7.89 12.38 25.26
N MET A 834 9.21 12.47 25.41
CA MET A 834 10.08 12.04 24.32
C MET A 834 9.89 10.52 24.20
N GLU A 835 9.37 10.08 23.06
CA GLU A 835 9.44 8.67 22.68
C GLU A 835 10.92 8.23 22.69
N ARG A 836 11.16 7.02 23.19
CA ARG A 836 12.48 6.37 23.24
C ARG A 836 12.42 5.08 22.46
#